data_AF-A0A388NQU7-F1
#
_entry.id   AF-A0A388NQU7-F1
#
_cell.length_a   1.000
_cell.length_b   1.000
_cell.length_c   1.000
_cell.angle_alpha   90.00
_cell.angle_beta   90.00
_cell.angle_gamma   90.00
#
_symmetry.space_group_name_H-M   'P 1'
#
loop_
_entity.id
_entity.type
_entity.pdbx_description
1 polymer ?
#
loop_
_entity_poly.entity_id
_entity_poly.type
_entity_poly.pdbx_seq_one_letter_code
_entity_poly.pdbx_strand_id
1 'polypeptide(L)'
;MGDRRTTQTARDTDLSALRAAIGAQRAQINSWHREAAHQHSEVEQHMRQLAVSDERTRNIAQQAQALQAELIGLDAALAAQSATVLAAENTLHGLAAQRITAAQRLEALRAAQGERGAQRTTLEQQLEAVRQQANNTSREQAGSAAEQRNRSERRSALREEIEARQLELQTVAAQAAEQEQAAGADTNQLQAAAAARSAAEAAADAAEQSVQAAEQQLAALRAQGAELVARRERLLARSEVLRHETAPADELASGRARLRRAAANGALPAYLTDLIDVLQVPAEYDTAITAALSSALHAAIVADASAVQQAAQLLQNAGGRATLLPLQALRPPDPLELPAAEGTIDWAARVVTCDPKYRPALDLLLGRVLLCRDAASAAAAAQRLPSGAVAVATSGELYTADGMVVVGIAQSGAALALAREARELPERTANATQDLARCTQQTAQQATALEEAQQTAVAARNARSAAQQAEQRVQQAVAERSPARERILAALQLARTQLAALTEEQARLTRASSAGELHLEQLAATLAAAEHSARVIAAQLLEFDSEDPAQLLNIQLTELAVVERAQQDADARRGELQADLQRVQAERNTRALLGQQLAADQTEVAGQQTALRASMAAGQQAVSALQMLIDPAEAQLAGAEQQLGETETSESETRASLAAAERENADAQLELQRRQNDTAALQERVRADFSLLDFEQSEQEPGVGPGFDELAVELEAIDVLPDGIEDALNRQRTQVRRLGGISPDVLREYTEVRDRHTELQDQVADLNQAASQLREIVAELDVLMEQDFNKTFERVAAEFQLTFKRLFNGGSARLELTQPNDIANTGVEILAQLPGRRQQGLALLSGGERSLTACALVFSLLRVSPTPFALLDEVDAMLDDSNVERFRELVEELSQTTQFVIITHNRRTVEVADTVYGITMGADSASQIISLKLEGKAKP
;
A
#
# COMPACT_ATOMS: atom_id res chain seq x y z
N MET A 1 48.49 148.48 142.11
CA MET A 1 47.55 147.34 142.07
C MET A 1 46.75 147.32 140.77
N GLY A 2 45.73 148.17 140.58
CA GLY A 2 44.79 148.13 139.44
C GLY A 2 45.41 147.81 138.07
N ASP A 3 46.21 148.74 137.53
CA ASP A 3 46.72 148.67 136.15
C ASP A 3 47.67 147.48 135.85
N ARG A 4 48.15 146.76 136.88
CA ARG A 4 49.04 145.59 136.69
C ARG A 4 48.31 144.26 136.58
N ARG A 5 47.01 144.18 136.90
CA ARG A 5 46.23 142.93 136.75
C ARG A 5 45.57 142.77 135.37
N THR A 6 45.16 143.86 134.74
CA THR A 6 44.54 143.85 133.40
C THR A 6 45.50 143.41 132.30
N THR A 7 46.79 143.77 132.41
CA THR A 7 47.84 143.37 131.46
C THR A 7 48.21 141.88 131.51
N GLN A 8 47.94 141.19 132.63
CA GLN A 8 48.23 139.76 132.74
C GLN A 8 47.15 138.93 132.00
N THR A 9 45.88 139.21 132.25
CA THR A 9 44.75 138.41 131.74
C THR A 9 44.62 138.38 130.22
N ALA A 10 45.22 139.33 129.50
CA ALA A 10 45.22 139.33 128.03
C ALA A 10 46.25 138.35 127.42
N ARG A 11 47.37 138.10 128.12
CA ARG A 11 48.45 137.23 127.60
C ARG A 11 48.13 135.74 127.73
N ASP A 12 47.43 135.34 128.79
CA ASP A 12 47.00 133.95 128.98
C ASP A 12 46.02 133.48 127.88
N THR A 13 45.22 134.38 127.30
CA THR A 13 44.25 134.02 126.24
C THR A 13 44.91 133.66 124.91
N ASP A 14 45.83 134.49 124.39
CA ASP A 14 46.46 134.28 123.08
C ASP A 14 47.26 132.97 123.02
N LEU A 15 47.92 132.65 124.14
CA LEU A 15 48.74 131.46 124.35
C LEU A 15 47.94 130.15 124.22
N SER A 16 46.64 130.18 124.53
CA SER A 16 45.74 129.04 124.38
C SER A 16 45.39 128.73 122.92
N ALA A 17 45.25 129.75 122.07
CA ALA A 17 44.82 129.61 120.69
C ALA A 17 45.93 129.01 119.79
N LEU A 18 47.17 129.49 119.95
CA LEU A 18 48.33 129.00 119.19
C LEU A 18 48.55 127.49 119.36
N ARG A 19 48.42 126.97 120.58
CA ARG A 19 48.61 125.55 120.89
C ARG A 19 47.59 124.62 120.22
N ALA A 20 46.37 125.10 119.95
CA ALA A 20 45.33 124.30 119.30
C ALA A 20 45.59 124.10 117.79
N ALA A 21 46.07 125.14 117.09
CA ALA A 21 46.31 125.09 115.65
C ALA A 21 47.41 124.08 115.26
N ILE A 22 48.53 124.10 115.99
CA ILE A 22 49.69 123.21 115.80
C ILE A 22 49.26 121.72 115.90
N GLY A 23 48.33 121.39 116.80
CA GLY A 23 47.84 120.02 117.01
C GLY A 23 47.09 119.45 115.80
N ALA A 24 46.24 120.26 115.15
CA ALA A 24 45.46 119.82 113.98
C ALA A 24 46.37 119.54 112.77
N GLN A 25 47.32 120.42 112.52
CA GLN A 25 48.20 120.37 111.34
C GLN A 25 49.13 119.13 111.35
N ARG A 26 49.63 118.72 112.52
CA ARG A 26 50.40 117.47 112.70
C ARG A 26 49.62 116.20 112.34
N ALA A 27 48.29 116.19 112.51
CA ALA A 27 47.46 115.02 112.20
C ALA A 27 47.32 114.78 110.68
N GLN A 28 47.24 115.86 109.90
CA GLN A 28 46.97 115.80 108.46
C GLN A 28 48.19 115.37 107.64
N ILE A 29 49.40 115.75 108.05
CA ILE A 29 50.65 115.28 107.42
C ILE A 29 50.82 113.75 107.59
N ASN A 30 50.42 113.23 108.75
CA ASN A 30 50.51 111.81 109.10
C ASN A 30 49.54 110.87 108.34
N SER A 31 48.51 111.39 107.67
CA SER A 31 47.66 110.58 106.78
C SER A 31 48.26 110.47 105.38
N TRP A 32 48.72 111.59 104.79
CA TRP A 32 49.33 111.61 103.46
C TRP A 32 50.55 110.69 103.33
N HIS A 33 51.39 110.57 104.37
CA HIS A 33 52.51 109.63 104.37
C HIS A 33 52.10 108.15 104.28
N ARG A 34 50.96 107.75 104.85
CA ARG A 34 50.49 106.35 104.79
C ARG A 34 49.99 106.01 103.40
N GLU A 35 49.25 106.93 102.80
CA GLU A 35 48.69 106.77 101.46
C GLU A 35 49.80 106.64 100.40
N ALA A 36 50.84 107.46 100.50
CA ALA A 36 52.01 107.39 99.62
C ALA A 36 52.77 106.05 99.75
N ALA A 37 52.88 105.50 100.97
CA ALA A 37 53.50 104.20 101.20
C ALA A 37 52.68 103.04 100.64
N HIS A 38 51.34 103.09 100.74
CA HIS A 38 50.45 102.09 100.14
C HIS A 38 50.60 102.04 98.62
N GLN A 39 50.50 103.19 97.95
CA GLN A 39 50.60 103.29 96.49
C GLN A 39 51.97 102.83 95.96
N HIS A 40 53.05 103.05 96.70
CA HIS A 40 54.38 102.55 96.32
C HIS A 40 54.45 101.02 96.32
N SER A 41 53.76 100.35 97.25
CA SER A 41 53.73 98.89 97.35
C SER A 41 52.99 98.22 96.18
N GLU A 42 51.92 98.83 95.67
CA GLU A 42 51.15 98.29 94.53
C GLU A 42 51.97 98.33 93.23
N VAL A 43 52.73 99.41 93.02
CA VAL A 43 53.62 99.57 91.85
C VAL A 43 54.71 98.49 91.82
N GLU A 44 55.31 98.16 92.96
CA GLU A 44 56.28 97.06 93.06
C GLU A 44 55.66 95.69 92.70
N GLN A 45 54.44 95.42 93.16
CA GLN A 45 53.75 94.16 92.88
C GLN A 45 53.45 94.00 91.39
N HIS A 46 52.95 95.06 90.73
CA HIS A 46 52.71 95.05 89.29
C HIS A 46 53.99 94.92 88.46
N MET A 47 55.10 95.52 88.91
CA MET A 47 56.41 95.39 88.23
C MET A 47 56.87 93.92 88.16
N ARG A 48 56.69 93.15 89.24
CA ARG A 48 57.05 91.72 89.28
C ARG A 48 56.14 90.87 88.36
N GLN A 49 54.84 91.18 88.33
CA GLN A 49 53.88 90.51 87.44
C GLN A 49 54.23 90.74 85.96
N LEU A 50 54.59 91.98 85.59
CA LEU A 50 54.92 92.35 84.22
C LEU A 50 56.15 91.58 83.68
N ALA A 51 57.17 91.37 84.51
CA ALA A 51 58.36 90.62 84.13
C ALA A 51 58.05 89.14 83.78
N VAL A 52 57.16 88.49 84.54
CA VAL A 52 56.70 87.11 84.26
C VAL A 52 55.91 87.06 82.94
N SER A 53 55.05 88.05 82.68
CA SER A 53 54.34 88.17 81.39
C SER A 53 55.31 88.41 80.21
N ASP A 54 56.38 89.20 80.38
CA ASP A 54 57.39 89.43 79.34
C ASP A 54 58.27 88.19 79.04
N GLU A 55 58.40 87.24 79.96
CA GLU A 55 59.02 85.94 79.70
C GLU A 55 58.06 84.96 79.01
N ARG A 56 56.80 84.88 79.47
CA ARG A 56 55.76 84.02 78.87
C ARG A 56 55.53 84.36 77.38
N THR A 57 55.47 85.64 77.02
CA THR A 57 55.33 86.08 75.62
C THR A 57 56.47 85.59 74.71
N ARG A 58 57.72 85.55 75.19
CA ARG A 58 58.87 85.08 74.39
C ARG A 58 58.78 83.58 74.10
N ASN A 59 58.36 82.79 75.08
CA ASN A 59 58.22 81.35 74.94
C ASN A 59 57.10 81.00 73.93
N ILE A 60 55.93 81.65 74.05
CA ILE A 60 54.82 81.50 73.09
C ILE A 60 55.28 81.87 71.67
N ALA A 61 56.01 82.98 71.49
CA ALA A 61 56.51 83.41 70.18
C ALA A 61 57.50 82.40 69.55
N GLN A 62 58.39 81.78 70.35
CA GLN A 62 59.29 80.73 69.88
C GLN A 62 58.54 79.45 69.46
N GLN A 63 57.54 79.03 70.25
CA GLN A 63 56.69 77.88 69.92
C GLN A 63 55.89 78.11 68.63
N ALA A 64 55.28 79.30 68.48
CA ALA A 64 54.54 79.67 67.28
C ALA A 64 55.43 79.67 66.02
N GLN A 65 56.66 80.19 66.11
CA GLN A 65 57.60 80.21 64.98
C GLN A 65 58.05 78.80 64.57
N ALA A 66 58.30 77.91 65.53
CA ALA A 66 58.66 76.51 65.26
C ALA A 66 57.49 75.76 64.58
N LEU A 67 56.28 75.89 65.12
CA LEU A 67 55.07 75.28 64.57
C LEU A 67 54.71 75.79 63.17
N GLN A 68 54.97 77.07 62.88
CA GLN A 68 54.79 77.64 61.55
C GLN A 68 55.75 77.01 60.51
N ALA A 69 56.97 76.66 60.90
CA ALA A 69 57.91 75.94 60.03
C ALA A 69 57.45 74.48 59.76
N GLU A 70 56.94 73.78 60.78
CA GLU A 70 56.34 72.45 60.62
C GLU A 70 55.15 72.49 59.63
N LEU A 71 54.27 73.48 59.76
CA LEU A 71 53.09 73.64 58.89
C LEU A 71 53.46 73.87 57.42
N ILE A 72 54.50 74.66 57.14
CA ILE A 72 55.00 74.87 55.78
C ILE A 72 55.54 73.56 55.18
N GLY A 73 56.23 72.74 56.00
CA GLY A 73 56.71 71.41 55.59
C GLY A 73 55.55 70.44 55.29
N LEU A 74 54.51 70.44 56.13
CA LEU A 74 53.34 69.59 55.97
C LEU A 74 52.48 70.01 54.76
N ASP A 75 52.29 71.32 54.52
CA ASP A 75 51.58 71.81 53.33
C ASP A 75 52.33 71.46 52.02
N ALA A 76 53.67 71.50 52.02
CA ALA A 76 54.48 71.04 50.89
C ALA A 76 54.36 69.51 50.67
N ALA A 77 54.36 68.71 51.74
CA ALA A 77 54.18 67.26 51.65
C ALA A 77 52.78 66.88 51.14
N LEU A 78 51.74 67.59 51.59
CA LEU A 78 50.35 67.45 51.16
C LEU A 78 50.18 67.78 49.66
N ALA A 79 50.83 68.85 49.18
CA ALA A 79 50.87 69.19 47.76
C ALA A 79 51.59 68.13 46.90
N ALA A 80 52.71 67.57 47.39
CA ALA A 80 53.41 66.49 46.69
C ALA A 80 52.58 65.20 46.63
N GLN A 81 51.97 64.79 47.75
CA GLN A 81 51.20 63.55 47.84
C GLN A 81 49.86 63.63 47.08
N SER A 82 49.22 64.80 47.02
CA SER A 82 48.02 64.97 46.19
C SER A 82 48.33 64.89 44.69
N ALA A 83 49.51 65.36 44.26
CA ALA A 83 49.97 65.19 42.89
C ALA A 83 50.26 63.72 42.52
N THR A 84 50.79 62.90 43.45
CA THR A 84 51.02 61.46 43.20
C THR A 84 49.72 60.66 43.16
N VAL A 85 48.73 61.00 44.00
CA VAL A 85 47.36 60.44 43.92
C VAL A 85 46.72 60.74 42.56
N LEU A 86 46.75 62.00 42.11
CA LEU A 86 46.17 62.41 40.83
C LEU A 86 46.88 61.77 39.62
N ALA A 87 48.20 61.52 39.71
CA ALA A 87 48.92 60.75 38.72
C ALA A 87 48.45 59.28 38.67
N ALA A 88 48.26 58.63 39.83
CA ALA A 88 47.74 57.26 39.90
C ALA A 88 46.30 57.17 39.34
N GLU A 89 45.43 58.12 39.69
CA GLU A 89 44.06 58.21 39.15
C GLU A 89 44.03 58.31 37.62
N ASN A 90 44.92 59.11 37.02
CA ASN A 90 45.05 59.18 35.56
C ASN A 90 45.51 57.85 34.93
N THR A 91 46.48 57.14 35.55
CA THR A 91 46.90 55.82 35.04
C THR A 91 45.78 54.79 35.10
N LEU A 92 44.95 54.83 36.15
CA LEU A 92 43.81 53.94 36.30
C LEU A 92 42.71 54.20 35.27
N HIS A 93 42.43 55.47 34.95
CA HIS A 93 41.49 55.81 33.86
C HIS A 93 41.98 55.29 32.50
N GLY A 94 43.30 55.40 32.23
CA GLY A 94 43.91 54.84 31.02
C GLY A 94 43.75 53.31 30.92
N LEU A 95 44.03 52.59 32.00
CA LEU A 95 43.87 51.13 32.08
C LEU A 95 42.41 50.70 31.98
N ALA A 96 41.47 51.43 32.58
CA ALA A 96 40.04 51.18 32.45
C ALA A 96 39.55 51.29 31.00
N ALA A 97 40.01 52.31 30.26
CA ALA A 97 39.68 52.48 28.83
C ALA A 97 40.28 51.35 27.96
N GLN A 98 41.51 50.91 28.28
CA GLN A 98 42.12 49.73 27.63
C GLN A 98 41.31 48.46 27.90
N ARG A 99 40.85 48.22 29.14
CA ARG A 99 40.03 47.06 29.49
C ARG A 99 38.73 47.02 28.68
N ILE A 100 38.03 48.15 28.59
CA ILE A 100 36.78 48.27 27.82
C ILE A 100 37.05 47.95 26.34
N THR A 101 38.16 48.46 25.77
CA THR A 101 38.55 48.20 24.38
C THR A 101 38.86 46.73 24.13
N ALA A 102 39.60 46.07 25.03
CA ALA A 102 39.94 44.65 24.93
C ALA A 102 38.69 43.75 25.08
N ALA A 103 37.79 44.08 26.02
CA ALA A 103 36.54 43.36 26.21
C ALA A 103 35.63 43.43 24.96
N GLN A 104 35.50 44.62 24.34
CA GLN A 104 34.71 44.80 23.11
C GLN A 104 35.28 43.99 21.92
N ARG A 105 36.61 43.92 21.77
CA ARG A 105 37.25 43.07 20.75
C ARG A 105 36.97 41.58 20.98
N LEU A 106 37.09 41.13 22.24
CA LEU A 106 36.84 39.76 22.63
C LEU A 106 35.37 39.35 22.39
N GLU A 107 34.42 40.25 22.68
CA GLU A 107 32.99 40.04 22.45
C GLU A 107 32.66 39.96 20.95
N ALA A 108 33.21 40.86 20.13
CA ALA A 108 33.05 40.82 18.68
C ALA A 108 33.63 39.54 18.05
N LEU A 109 34.80 39.07 18.53
CA LEU A 109 35.39 37.80 18.08
C LEU A 109 34.54 36.59 18.48
N ARG A 110 33.98 36.58 19.70
CA ARG A 110 33.05 35.51 20.14
C ARG A 110 31.78 35.47 19.28
N ALA A 111 31.22 36.62 18.93
CA ALA A 111 30.07 36.70 18.04
C ALA A 111 30.39 36.12 16.64
N ALA A 112 31.48 36.57 16.02
CA ALA A 112 31.92 36.08 14.71
C ALA A 112 32.25 34.57 14.72
N GLN A 113 32.84 34.05 15.79
CA GLN A 113 33.08 32.61 15.96
C GLN A 113 31.78 31.83 16.12
N GLY A 114 30.79 32.37 16.84
CA GLY A 114 29.45 31.80 16.98
C GLY A 114 28.70 31.71 15.65
N GLU A 115 28.71 32.78 14.86
CA GLU A 115 28.11 32.80 13.52
C GLU A 115 28.77 31.80 12.57
N ARG A 116 30.11 31.75 12.52
CA ARG A 116 30.85 30.74 11.74
C ARG A 116 30.54 29.31 12.21
N GLY A 117 30.43 29.08 13.52
CA GLY A 117 30.04 27.79 14.08
C GLY A 117 28.62 27.35 13.67
N ALA A 118 27.67 28.28 13.66
CA ALA A 118 26.30 28.02 13.20
C ALA A 118 26.26 27.75 11.68
N GLN A 119 27.02 28.49 10.88
CA GLN A 119 27.14 28.25 9.43
C GLN A 119 27.78 26.87 9.14
N ARG A 120 28.88 26.54 9.83
CA ARG A 120 29.54 25.23 9.74
C ARG A 120 28.58 24.09 10.08
N THR A 121 27.92 24.12 11.24
CA THR A 121 27.00 23.05 11.64
C THR A 121 25.79 22.92 10.70
N THR A 122 25.33 24.03 10.10
CA THR A 122 24.32 24.01 9.03
C THR A 122 24.83 23.29 7.78
N LEU A 123 26.06 23.55 7.35
CA LEU A 123 26.68 22.87 6.20
C LEU A 123 26.99 21.39 6.49
N GLU A 124 27.40 21.04 7.72
CA GLU A 124 27.59 19.65 8.17
C GLU A 124 26.26 18.87 8.12
N GLN A 125 25.15 19.47 8.59
CA GLN A 125 23.80 18.89 8.49
C GLN A 125 23.34 18.73 7.04
N GLN A 126 23.58 19.72 6.17
CA GLN A 126 23.25 19.65 4.75
C GLN A 126 24.06 18.57 4.02
N LEU A 127 25.37 18.46 4.31
CA LEU A 127 26.23 17.42 3.74
C LEU A 127 25.75 16.02 4.13
N GLU A 128 25.37 15.82 5.40
CA GLU A 128 24.88 14.53 5.88
C GLU A 128 23.51 14.19 5.28
N ALA A 129 22.57 15.14 5.20
CA ALA A 129 21.28 14.93 4.53
C ALA A 129 21.45 14.53 3.05
N VAL A 130 22.33 15.21 2.30
CA VAL A 130 22.61 14.90 0.89
C VAL A 130 23.34 13.54 0.74
N ARG A 131 24.23 13.18 1.67
CA ARG A 131 24.85 11.84 1.71
C ARG A 131 23.83 10.73 1.97
N GLN A 132 22.88 10.94 2.89
CA GLN A 132 21.80 10.00 3.16
C GLN A 132 20.87 9.85 1.93
N GLN A 133 20.54 10.95 1.26
CA GLN A 133 19.81 10.91 -0.01
C GLN A 133 20.56 10.10 -1.08
N ALA A 134 21.85 10.38 -1.30
CA ALA A 134 22.68 9.64 -2.26
C ALA A 134 22.75 8.13 -1.93
N ASN A 135 22.94 7.77 -0.66
CA ASN A 135 22.97 6.37 -0.21
C ASN A 135 21.62 5.67 -0.44
N ASN A 136 20.48 6.35 -0.23
CA ASN A 136 19.16 5.78 -0.46
C ASN A 136 18.89 5.60 -1.96
N THR A 137 19.12 6.63 -2.78
CA THR A 137 18.98 6.54 -4.25
C THR A 137 19.91 5.49 -4.86
N SER A 138 21.12 5.31 -4.33
CA SER A 138 22.05 4.25 -4.76
C SER A 138 21.51 2.84 -4.44
N ARG A 139 20.86 2.65 -3.27
CA ARG A 139 20.18 1.39 -2.92
C ARG A 139 18.97 1.12 -3.83
N GLU A 140 18.15 2.14 -4.10
CA GLU A 140 17.00 2.05 -5.01
C GLU A 140 17.43 1.72 -6.45
N GLN A 141 18.53 2.33 -6.91
CA GLN A 141 19.13 2.04 -8.21
C GLN A 141 19.68 0.61 -8.28
N ALA A 142 20.36 0.14 -7.23
CA ALA A 142 20.87 -1.24 -7.17
C ALA A 142 19.74 -2.28 -7.19
N GLY A 143 18.65 -2.04 -6.45
CA GLY A 143 17.44 -2.87 -6.47
C GLY A 143 16.79 -2.89 -7.85
N SER A 144 16.52 -1.71 -8.43
CA SER A 144 15.93 -1.56 -9.76
C SER A 144 16.78 -2.22 -10.86
N ALA A 145 18.11 -2.19 -10.73
CA ALA A 145 19.05 -2.83 -11.65
C ALA A 145 19.17 -4.35 -11.45
N ALA A 146 18.80 -4.89 -10.29
CA ALA A 146 18.61 -6.32 -10.10
C ALA A 146 17.27 -6.76 -10.72
N GLU A 147 16.19 -6.00 -10.51
CA GLU A 147 14.90 -6.29 -11.14
C GLU A 147 14.98 -6.26 -12.68
N GLN A 148 15.70 -5.29 -13.27
CA GLN A 148 15.86 -5.26 -14.74
C GLN A 148 16.64 -6.45 -15.27
N ARG A 149 17.65 -6.95 -14.55
CA ARG A 149 18.34 -8.20 -14.92
C ARG A 149 17.37 -9.37 -14.92
N ASN A 150 16.63 -9.59 -13.83
CA ASN A 150 15.61 -10.63 -13.73
C ASN A 150 14.53 -10.51 -14.84
N ARG A 151 14.06 -9.29 -15.14
CA ARG A 151 13.12 -9.02 -16.25
C ARG A 151 13.73 -9.34 -17.61
N SER A 152 15.01 -9.03 -17.82
CA SER A 152 15.73 -9.29 -19.07
C SER A 152 15.97 -10.79 -19.31
N GLU A 153 16.32 -11.53 -18.26
CA GLU A 153 16.54 -12.97 -18.26
C GLU A 153 15.22 -13.72 -18.52
N ARG A 154 14.14 -13.39 -17.78
CA ARG A 154 12.80 -13.92 -18.03
C ARG A 154 12.33 -13.62 -19.46
N ARG A 155 12.63 -12.43 -19.99
CA ARG A 155 12.33 -12.05 -21.38
C ARG A 155 13.15 -12.84 -22.42
N SER A 156 14.34 -13.35 -22.09
CA SER A 156 15.09 -14.28 -22.96
C SER A 156 14.49 -15.68 -22.94
N ALA A 157 14.29 -16.24 -21.74
CA ALA A 157 13.67 -17.56 -21.58
C ALA A 157 12.29 -17.64 -22.27
N LEU A 158 11.48 -16.57 -22.17
CA LEU A 158 10.18 -16.50 -22.84
C LEU A 158 10.29 -16.34 -24.37
N ARG A 159 11.39 -15.79 -24.91
CA ARG A 159 11.66 -15.80 -26.37
C ARG A 159 11.95 -17.20 -26.86
N GLU A 160 12.82 -17.92 -26.17
CA GLU A 160 13.18 -19.30 -26.49
C GLU A 160 11.96 -20.23 -26.40
N GLU A 161 11.09 -20.05 -25.39
CA GLU A 161 9.81 -20.77 -25.28
C GLU A 161 8.85 -20.41 -26.43
N ILE A 162 8.74 -19.13 -26.81
CA ILE A 162 7.91 -18.68 -27.94
C ILE A 162 8.40 -19.27 -29.27
N GLU A 163 9.72 -19.31 -29.52
CA GLU A 163 10.28 -19.89 -30.74
C GLU A 163 10.04 -21.40 -30.81
N ALA A 164 10.20 -22.12 -29.69
CA ALA A 164 9.86 -23.54 -29.59
C ALA A 164 8.36 -23.80 -29.86
N ARG A 165 7.45 -22.99 -29.28
CA ARG A 165 6.01 -23.09 -29.53
C ARG A 165 5.60 -22.66 -30.94
N GLN A 166 6.33 -21.76 -31.59
CA GLN A 166 6.13 -21.44 -33.01
C GLN A 166 6.50 -22.62 -33.91
N LEU A 167 7.59 -23.33 -33.61
CA LEU A 167 7.98 -24.53 -34.36
C LEU A 167 6.97 -25.67 -34.17
N GLU A 168 6.50 -25.90 -32.95
CA GLU A 168 5.42 -26.85 -32.65
C GLU A 168 4.12 -26.47 -33.37
N LEU A 169 3.74 -25.19 -33.35
CA LEU A 169 2.56 -24.71 -34.09
C LEU A 169 2.69 -24.94 -35.60
N GLN A 170 3.88 -24.78 -36.18
CA GLN A 170 4.12 -25.07 -37.61
C GLN A 170 3.94 -26.56 -37.93
N THR A 171 4.46 -27.47 -37.09
CA THR A 171 4.32 -28.92 -37.33
C THR A 171 2.87 -29.39 -37.17
N VAL A 172 2.17 -28.91 -36.13
CA VAL A 172 0.74 -29.22 -35.92
C VAL A 172 -0.15 -28.60 -37.00
N ALA A 173 0.18 -27.40 -37.51
CA ALA A 173 -0.54 -26.78 -38.63
C ALA A 173 -0.34 -27.56 -39.95
N ALA A 174 0.86 -28.09 -40.21
CA ALA A 174 1.11 -28.95 -41.37
C ALA A 174 0.30 -30.26 -41.29
N GLN A 175 0.32 -30.93 -40.13
CA GLN A 175 -0.50 -32.12 -39.89
C GLN A 175 -2.00 -31.85 -40.03
N ALA A 176 -2.48 -30.71 -39.53
CA ALA A 176 -3.87 -30.30 -39.69
C ALA A 176 -4.26 -30.12 -41.16
N ALA A 177 -3.42 -29.45 -41.95
CA ALA A 177 -3.65 -29.25 -43.38
C ALA A 177 -3.67 -30.58 -44.18
N GLU A 178 -2.81 -31.53 -43.83
CA GLU A 178 -2.81 -32.87 -44.41
C GLU A 178 -4.12 -33.63 -44.09
N GLN A 179 -4.57 -33.60 -42.84
CA GLN A 179 -5.85 -34.22 -42.44
C GLN A 179 -7.08 -33.53 -43.06
N GLU A 180 -7.04 -32.20 -43.26
CA GLU A 180 -8.08 -31.44 -43.95
C GLU A 180 -8.19 -31.86 -45.43
N GLN A 181 -7.06 -32.04 -46.12
CA GLN A 181 -7.01 -32.52 -47.50
C GLN A 181 -7.46 -33.99 -47.61
N ALA A 182 -7.03 -34.85 -46.68
CA ALA A 182 -7.45 -36.25 -46.63
C ALA A 182 -8.98 -36.37 -46.44
N ALA A 183 -9.55 -35.66 -45.46
CA ALA A 183 -10.99 -35.65 -45.23
C ALA A 183 -11.78 -35.08 -46.42
N GLY A 184 -11.25 -34.09 -47.14
CA GLY A 184 -11.82 -33.60 -48.40
C GLY A 184 -11.82 -34.66 -49.50
N ALA A 185 -10.72 -35.41 -49.65
CA ALA A 185 -10.64 -36.52 -50.60
C ALA A 185 -11.62 -37.66 -50.26
N ASP A 186 -11.72 -38.05 -48.99
CA ASP A 186 -12.64 -39.09 -48.54
C ASP A 186 -14.11 -38.68 -48.70
N THR A 187 -14.43 -37.40 -48.46
CA THR A 187 -15.78 -36.85 -48.71
C THR A 187 -16.16 -36.95 -50.19
N ASN A 188 -15.23 -36.65 -51.09
CA ASN A 188 -15.44 -36.80 -52.53
C ASN A 188 -15.60 -38.27 -52.95
N GLN A 189 -14.81 -39.18 -52.36
CA GLN A 189 -14.97 -40.63 -52.58
C GLN A 189 -16.33 -41.14 -52.08
N LEU A 190 -16.81 -40.64 -50.94
CA LEU A 190 -18.11 -41.04 -50.38
C LEU A 190 -19.27 -40.58 -51.28
N GLN A 191 -19.22 -39.34 -51.78
CA GLN A 191 -20.20 -38.85 -52.76
C GLN A 191 -20.18 -39.69 -54.06
N ALA A 192 -19.00 -40.04 -54.58
CA ALA A 192 -18.88 -40.89 -55.76
C ALA A 192 -19.42 -42.31 -55.53
N ALA A 193 -19.15 -42.91 -54.36
CA ALA A 193 -19.64 -44.24 -54.00
C ALA A 193 -21.17 -44.26 -53.81
N ALA A 194 -21.74 -43.25 -53.15
CA ALA A 194 -23.19 -43.11 -52.98
C ALA A 194 -23.90 -42.89 -54.34
N ALA A 195 -23.32 -42.09 -55.25
CA ALA A 195 -23.84 -41.92 -56.60
C ALA A 195 -23.78 -43.22 -57.42
N ALA A 196 -22.67 -43.96 -57.34
CA ALA A 196 -22.52 -45.26 -58.00
C ALA A 196 -23.52 -46.30 -57.46
N ARG A 197 -23.77 -46.31 -56.14
CA ARG A 197 -24.80 -47.14 -55.53
C ARG A 197 -26.21 -46.76 -56.01
N SER A 198 -26.56 -45.48 -56.01
CA SER A 198 -27.88 -45.02 -56.48
C SER A 198 -28.14 -45.39 -57.94
N ALA A 199 -27.12 -45.28 -58.81
CA ALA A 199 -27.20 -45.74 -60.19
C ALA A 199 -27.38 -47.27 -60.29
N ALA A 200 -26.70 -48.05 -59.45
CA ALA A 200 -26.82 -49.51 -59.41
C ALA A 200 -28.15 -49.99 -58.79
N GLU A 201 -28.72 -49.25 -57.85
CA GLU A 201 -30.08 -49.44 -57.33
C GLU A 201 -31.11 -49.22 -58.44
N ALA A 202 -31.09 -48.07 -59.12
CA ALA A 202 -31.99 -47.78 -60.23
C ALA A 202 -31.87 -48.79 -61.39
N ALA A 203 -30.66 -49.26 -61.71
CA ALA A 203 -30.44 -50.29 -62.72
C ALA A 203 -30.98 -51.67 -62.31
N ALA A 204 -30.86 -52.04 -61.03
CA ALA A 204 -31.42 -53.28 -60.51
C ALA A 204 -32.96 -53.25 -60.51
N ASP A 205 -33.56 -52.15 -60.08
CA ASP A 205 -35.01 -52.00 -60.01
C ASP A 205 -35.64 -51.96 -61.41
N ALA A 206 -34.99 -51.33 -62.39
CA ALA A 206 -35.41 -51.35 -63.80
C ALA A 206 -35.31 -52.76 -64.42
N ALA A 207 -34.32 -53.56 -64.02
CA ALA A 207 -34.17 -54.94 -64.50
C ALA A 207 -35.15 -55.91 -63.80
N GLU A 208 -35.44 -55.74 -62.50
CA GLU A 208 -36.50 -56.51 -61.83
C GLU A 208 -37.89 -56.16 -62.42
N GLN A 209 -38.12 -54.92 -62.87
CA GLN A 209 -39.32 -54.54 -63.65
C GLN A 209 -39.38 -55.17 -65.05
N SER A 210 -38.26 -55.26 -65.77
CA SER A 210 -38.25 -55.88 -67.11
C SER A 210 -38.52 -57.39 -67.04
N VAL A 211 -38.01 -58.08 -66.02
CA VAL A 211 -38.36 -59.49 -65.72
C VAL A 211 -39.87 -59.62 -65.49
N GLN A 212 -40.47 -58.83 -64.60
CA GLN A 212 -41.91 -58.90 -64.33
C GLN A 212 -42.77 -58.64 -65.58
N ALA A 213 -42.36 -57.69 -66.43
CA ALA A 213 -43.04 -57.43 -67.69
C ALA A 213 -42.96 -58.61 -68.68
N ALA A 214 -41.78 -59.25 -68.80
CA ALA A 214 -41.58 -60.43 -69.63
C ALA A 214 -42.35 -61.65 -69.10
N GLU A 215 -42.38 -61.87 -67.78
CA GLU A 215 -43.18 -62.95 -67.16
C GLU A 215 -44.68 -62.78 -67.43
N GLN A 216 -45.21 -61.56 -67.32
CA GLN A 216 -46.62 -61.26 -67.63
C GLN A 216 -46.95 -61.49 -69.12
N GLN A 217 -46.08 -61.05 -70.04
CA GLN A 217 -46.28 -61.28 -71.48
C GLN A 217 -46.21 -62.77 -71.84
N LEU A 218 -45.27 -63.50 -71.24
CA LEU A 218 -45.13 -64.94 -71.44
C LEU A 218 -46.31 -65.74 -70.84
N ALA A 219 -46.84 -65.31 -69.70
CA ALA A 219 -48.05 -65.90 -69.10
C ALA A 219 -49.29 -65.67 -69.98
N ALA A 220 -49.47 -64.46 -70.51
CA ALA A 220 -50.57 -64.12 -71.42
C ALA A 220 -50.53 -64.95 -72.72
N LEU A 221 -49.36 -65.08 -73.35
CA LEU A 221 -49.18 -65.92 -74.53
C LEU A 221 -49.41 -67.41 -74.26
N ARG A 222 -48.95 -67.93 -73.11
CA ARG A 222 -49.24 -69.31 -72.69
C ARG A 222 -50.74 -69.58 -72.52
N ALA A 223 -51.48 -68.63 -71.94
CA ALA A 223 -52.94 -68.73 -71.81
C ALA A 223 -53.64 -68.70 -73.19
N GLN A 224 -53.24 -67.78 -74.07
CA GLN A 224 -53.77 -67.70 -75.44
C GLN A 224 -53.45 -68.97 -76.26
N GLY A 225 -52.25 -69.52 -76.11
CA GLY A 225 -51.86 -70.79 -76.71
C GLY A 225 -52.72 -71.96 -76.23
N ALA A 226 -53.04 -72.04 -74.94
CA ALA A 226 -53.92 -73.07 -74.39
C ALA A 226 -55.36 -72.97 -74.95
N GLU A 227 -55.89 -71.76 -75.14
CA GLU A 227 -57.18 -71.55 -75.80
C GLU A 227 -57.14 -72.02 -77.28
N LEU A 228 -56.08 -71.68 -78.01
CA LEU A 228 -55.89 -72.09 -79.40
C LEU A 228 -55.75 -73.61 -79.56
N VAL A 229 -55.05 -74.29 -78.64
CA VAL A 229 -55.03 -75.76 -78.57
C VAL A 229 -56.44 -76.30 -78.35
N ALA A 230 -57.16 -75.82 -77.32
CA ALA A 230 -58.52 -76.29 -77.03
C ALA A 230 -59.49 -76.05 -78.19
N ARG A 231 -59.35 -74.94 -78.92
CA ARG A 231 -60.11 -74.62 -80.13
C ARG A 231 -59.77 -75.59 -81.28
N ARG A 232 -58.50 -75.93 -81.49
CA ARG A 232 -58.06 -76.91 -82.49
C ARG A 232 -58.63 -78.30 -82.20
N GLU A 233 -58.46 -78.81 -80.97
CA GLU A 233 -58.91 -80.16 -80.61
C GLU A 233 -60.44 -80.31 -80.75
N ARG A 234 -61.22 -79.30 -80.37
CA ARG A 234 -62.68 -79.29 -80.57
C ARG A 234 -63.08 -79.41 -82.04
N LEU A 235 -62.37 -78.72 -82.94
CA LEU A 235 -62.64 -78.76 -84.38
C LEU A 235 -62.20 -80.08 -85.02
N LEU A 236 -61.07 -80.65 -84.58
CA LEU A 236 -60.62 -81.99 -84.99
C LEU A 236 -61.62 -83.07 -84.56
N ALA A 237 -62.00 -83.10 -83.28
CA ALA A 237 -62.98 -84.05 -82.76
C ALA A 237 -64.34 -83.95 -83.46
N ARG A 238 -64.83 -82.72 -83.76
CA ARG A 238 -66.06 -82.54 -84.55
C ARG A 238 -65.91 -83.07 -85.98
N SER A 239 -64.74 -82.89 -86.61
CA SER A 239 -64.45 -83.45 -87.93
C SER A 239 -64.34 -84.98 -87.94
N GLU A 240 -63.93 -85.62 -86.84
CA GLU A 240 -63.94 -87.08 -86.72
C GLU A 240 -65.35 -87.62 -86.51
N VAL A 241 -66.12 -87.02 -85.60
CA VAL A 241 -67.54 -87.37 -85.38
C VAL A 241 -68.33 -87.31 -86.69
N LEU A 242 -68.21 -86.24 -87.48
CA LEU A 242 -68.91 -86.11 -88.77
C LEU A 242 -68.49 -87.14 -89.82
N ARG A 243 -67.24 -87.61 -89.81
CA ARG A 243 -66.79 -88.72 -90.68
C ARG A 243 -67.40 -90.06 -90.29
N HIS A 244 -67.82 -90.23 -89.03
CA HIS A 244 -68.56 -91.40 -88.57
C HIS A 244 -70.07 -91.24 -88.76
N GLU A 245 -70.66 -90.07 -88.50
CA GLU A 245 -72.09 -89.77 -88.72
C GLU A 245 -72.48 -89.85 -90.20
N THR A 246 -71.58 -89.51 -91.13
CA THR A 246 -71.78 -89.65 -92.59
C THR A 246 -71.58 -91.07 -93.12
N ALA A 247 -71.35 -92.07 -92.26
CA ALA A 247 -71.26 -93.49 -92.62
C ALA A 247 -72.25 -94.41 -91.84
N PRO A 248 -73.58 -94.30 -92.05
CA PRO A 248 -74.56 -95.13 -91.36
C PRO A 248 -74.40 -96.64 -91.65
N ALA A 249 -74.46 -97.46 -90.61
CA ALA A 249 -73.98 -98.85 -90.63
C ALA A 249 -74.94 -99.91 -91.23
N ASP A 250 -76.10 -99.54 -91.75
CA ASP A 250 -77.18 -100.48 -92.16
C ASP A 250 -77.30 -100.71 -93.69
N GLU A 251 -76.55 -100.01 -94.55
CA GLU A 251 -76.69 -100.12 -96.01
C GLU A 251 -76.02 -101.36 -96.66
N LEU A 252 -75.55 -102.34 -95.90
CA LEU A 252 -74.98 -103.59 -96.45
C LEU A 252 -75.98 -104.42 -97.29
N ALA A 253 -77.29 -104.18 -97.14
CA ALA A 253 -78.36 -104.72 -97.99
C ALA A 253 -78.87 -103.74 -99.08
N SER A 254 -78.47 -102.46 -99.05
CA SER A 254 -78.84 -101.45 -100.04
C SER A 254 -78.05 -101.63 -101.33
N GLY A 255 -78.69 -101.43 -102.48
CA GLY A 255 -77.99 -101.53 -103.77
C GLY A 255 -76.97 -100.40 -103.97
N ARG A 256 -77.21 -99.21 -103.40
CA ARG A 256 -76.33 -98.04 -103.52
C ARG A 256 -74.92 -98.32 -103.00
N ALA A 257 -74.79 -98.66 -101.72
CA ALA A 257 -73.49 -98.86 -101.08
C ALA A 257 -72.66 -99.95 -101.77
N ARG A 258 -73.32 -100.97 -102.33
CA ARG A 258 -72.70 -102.04 -103.13
C ARG A 258 -72.14 -101.50 -104.45
N LEU A 259 -72.87 -100.65 -105.17
CA LEU A 259 -72.36 -100.00 -106.38
C LEU A 259 -71.24 -99.01 -106.09
N ARG A 260 -71.34 -98.20 -105.02
CA ARG A 260 -70.27 -97.28 -104.61
C ARG A 260 -68.99 -98.03 -104.21
N ARG A 261 -69.11 -99.20 -103.56
CA ARG A 261 -67.97 -100.09 -103.27
C ARG A 261 -67.44 -100.80 -104.52
N ALA A 262 -68.30 -101.19 -105.45
CA ALA A 262 -67.88 -101.75 -106.74
C ALA A 262 -67.09 -100.72 -107.57
N ALA A 263 -67.52 -99.45 -107.57
CA ALA A 263 -66.80 -98.34 -108.18
C ALA A 263 -65.42 -98.12 -107.53
N ALA A 264 -65.36 -98.04 -106.19
CA ALA A 264 -64.10 -97.90 -105.45
C ALA A 264 -63.13 -99.08 -105.69
N ASN A 265 -63.65 -100.28 -105.92
CA ASN A 265 -62.88 -101.48 -106.27
C ASN A 265 -62.62 -101.61 -107.80
N GLY A 266 -62.95 -100.61 -108.62
CA GLY A 266 -62.74 -100.62 -110.08
C GLY A 266 -63.69 -101.51 -110.90
N ALA A 267 -64.65 -102.18 -110.26
CA ALA A 267 -65.61 -103.08 -110.90
C ALA A 267 -66.81 -102.37 -111.56
N LEU A 268 -66.99 -101.06 -111.31
CA LEU A 268 -67.92 -100.21 -112.08
C LEU A 268 -67.25 -98.86 -112.42
N PRO A 269 -66.30 -98.82 -113.37
CA PRO A 269 -65.46 -97.64 -113.63
C PRO A 269 -66.23 -96.45 -114.22
N ALA A 270 -67.44 -96.68 -114.73
CA ALA A 270 -68.34 -95.64 -115.25
C ALA A 270 -69.30 -95.07 -114.17
N TYR A 271 -69.17 -95.46 -112.90
CA TYR A 271 -69.78 -94.77 -111.76
C TYR A 271 -69.05 -93.44 -111.52
N LEU A 272 -69.80 -92.36 -111.32
CA LEU A 272 -69.22 -91.02 -111.11
C LEU A 272 -69.33 -90.57 -109.64
N THR A 273 -70.53 -90.61 -109.06
CA THR A 273 -70.84 -90.06 -107.72
C THR A 273 -72.28 -90.38 -107.33
N ASP A 274 -72.63 -90.30 -106.04
CA ASP A 274 -74.03 -90.24 -105.61
C ASP A 274 -74.59 -88.83 -105.84
N LEU A 275 -75.88 -88.70 -106.17
CA LEU A 275 -76.51 -87.40 -106.42
C LEU A 275 -76.35 -86.41 -105.25
N ILE A 276 -76.51 -86.90 -104.01
CA ILE A 276 -76.44 -86.08 -102.79
C ILE A 276 -75.10 -85.37 -102.57
N ASP A 277 -73.98 -85.93 -103.03
CA ASP A 277 -72.65 -85.32 -102.87
C ASP A 277 -72.46 -84.09 -103.80
N VAL A 278 -73.29 -84.00 -104.85
CA VAL A 278 -73.25 -83.00 -105.92
C VAL A 278 -74.25 -81.85 -105.70
N LEU A 279 -75.42 -82.15 -105.13
CA LEU A 279 -76.48 -81.15 -104.94
C LEU A 279 -76.06 -80.09 -103.92
N GLN A 280 -76.18 -78.83 -104.32
CA GLN A 280 -76.01 -77.67 -103.45
C GLN A 280 -77.38 -77.04 -103.23
N VAL A 281 -77.98 -77.39 -102.09
CA VAL A 281 -79.32 -76.97 -101.66
C VAL A 281 -79.18 -75.89 -100.57
N PRO A 282 -79.89 -74.74 -100.68
CA PRO A 282 -80.00 -73.78 -99.58
C PRO A 282 -80.73 -74.40 -98.39
N ALA A 283 -80.30 -74.10 -97.16
CA ALA A 283 -80.79 -74.75 -95.94
C ALA A 283 -82.32 -74.71 -95.76
N GLU A 284 -82.96 -73.66 -96.26
CA GLU A 284 -84.41 -73.43 -96.24
C GLU A 284 -85.21 -74.46 -97.06
N TYR A 285 -84.56 -75.18 -97.99
CA TYR A 285 -85.18 -76.12 -98.92
C TYR A 285 -84.70 -77.57 -98.75
N ASP A 286 -83.80 -77.85 -97.80
CA ASP A 286 -83.22 -79.18 -97.57
C ASP A 286 -84.32 -80.26 -97.41
N THR A 287 -85.40 -79.97 -96.66
CA THR A 287 -86.56 -80.88 -96.49
C THR A 287 -87.39 -81.02 -97.77
N ALA A 288 -87.68 -79.93 -98.47
CA ALA A 288 -88.50 -79.91 -99.67
C ALA A 288 -87.86 -80.73 -100.82
N ILE A 289 -86.55 -80.55 -101.01
CA ILE A 289 -85.77 -81.26 -102.02
C ILE A 289 -85.58 -82.74 -101.63
N THR A 290 -85.41 -83.03 -100.34
CA THR A 290 -85.38 -84.42 -99.83
C THR A 290 -86.71 -85.13 -100.07
N ALA A 291 -87.84 -84.47 -99.84
CA ALA A 291 -89.16 -85.00 -100.14
C ALA A 291 -89.39 -85.22 -101.64
N ALA A 292 -89.08 -84.20 -102.46
CA ALA A 292 -89.21 -84.24 -103.92
C ALA A 292 -88.40 -85.37 -104.58
N LEU A 293 -87.15 -85.54 -104.15
CA LEU A 293 -86.27 -86.57 -104.70
C LEU A 293 -86.54 -87.95 -104.10
N SER A 294 -86.89 -88.04 -102.81
CA SER A 294 -87.16 -89.30 -102.12
C SER A 294 -86.05 -90.33 -102.40
N SER A 295 -86.39 -91.53 -102.86
CA SER A 295 -85.42 -92.57 -103.26
C SER A 295 -84.40 -92.16 -104.35
N ALA A 296 -84.67 -91.10 -105.12
CA ALA A 296 -83.74 -90.55 -106.10
C ALA A 296 -82.70 -89.58 -105.52
N LEU A 297 -82.85 -89.09 -104.28
CA LEU A 297 -81.82 -88.29 -103.58
C LEU A 297 -80.51 -89.09 -103.44
N HIS A 298 -80.64 -90.41 -103.39
CA HIS A 298 -79.58 -91.38 -103.26
C HIS A 298 -79.33 -92.15 -104.57
N ALA A 299 -79.72 -91.58 -105.71
CA ALA A 299 -79.43 -92.16 -107.01
C ALA A 299 -77.93 -92.06 -107.34
N ALA A 300 -77.39 -93.15 -107.89
CA ALA A 300 -76.03 -93.20 -108.37
C ALA A 300 -75.96 -92.63 -109.79
N ILE A 301 -75.11 -91.62 -109.99
CA ILE A 301 -74.85 -91.04 -111.32
C ILE A 301 -73.78 -91.87 -112.01
N VAL A 302 -74.09 -92.34 -113.22
CA VAL A 302 -73.19 -93.12 -114.07
C VAL A 302 -73.02 -92.43 -115.43
N ALA A 303 -71.91 -92.66 -116.11
CA ALA A 303 -71.59 -91.95 -117.35
C ALA A 303 -72.51 -92.35 -118.52
N ASP A 304 -72.75 -93.65 -118.70
CA ASP A 304 -73.35 -94.22 -119.91
C ASP A 304 -74.35 -95.37 -119.63
N ALA A 305 -74.96 -95.91 -120.68
CA ALA A 305 -75.95 -96.99 -120.57
C ALA A 305 -75.32 -98.38 -120.31
N SER A 306 -74.06 -98.61 -120.70
CA SER A 306 -73.33 -99.86 -120.39
C SER A 306 -73.08 -100.00 -118.89
N ALA A 307 -72.82 -98.89 -118.20
CA ALA A 307 -72.72 -98.83 -116.74
C ALA A 307 -74.01 -99.33 -116.05
N VAL A 308 -75.18 -99.07 -116.64
CA VAL A 308 -76.47 -99.55 -116.12
C VAL A 308 -76.60 -101.07 -116.27
N GLN A 309 -76.14 -101.64 -117.39
CA GLN A 309 -76.11 -103.12 -117.54
C GLN A 309 -75.15 -103.76 -116.53
N GLN A 310 -73.94 -103.23 -116.38
CA GLN A 310 -72.96 -103.72 -115.39
C GLN A 310 -73.52 -103.64 -113.95
N ALA A 311 -74.15 -102.50 -113.59
CA ALA A 311 -74.73 -102.29 -112.28
C ALA A 311 -75.95 -103.20 -112.04
N ALA A 312 -76.81 -103.38 -113.03
CA ALA A 312 -77.94 -104.31 -112.96
C ALA A 312 -77.46 -105.76 -112.79
N GLN A 313 -76.39 -106.18 -113.49
CA GLN A 313 -75.84 -107.53 -113.39
C GLN A 313 -75.19 -107.78 -112.01
N LEU A 314 -74.49 -106.80 -111.45
CA LEU A 314 -73.98 -106.84 -110.07
C LEU A 314 -75.12 -106.94 -109.04
N LEU A 315 -76.20 -106.16 -109.21
CA LEU A 315 -77.36 -106.19 -108.31
C LEU A 315 -78.22 -107.44 -108.45
N GLN A 316 -78.33 -108.04 -109.65
CA GLN A 316 -78.96 -109.34 -109.85
C GLN A 316 -78.20 -110.46 -109.13
N ASN A 317 -76.87 -110.48 -109.26
CA ASN A 317 -76.03 -111.51 -108.66
C ASN A 317 -75.96 -111.41 -107.13
N ALA A 318 -75.96 -110.20 -106.57
CA ALA A 318 -75.77 -109.97 -105.13
C ALA A 318 -77.07 -109.70 -104.35
N GLY A 319 -78.13 -109.27 -105.03
CA GLY A 319 -79.34 -108.70 -104.41
C GLY A 319 -79.20 -107.21 -104.08
N GLY A 320 -80.30 -106.47 -104.24
CA GLY A 320 -80.42 -105.05 -103.91
C GLY A 320 -81.25 -104.26 -104.94
N ARG A 321 -81.69 -103.06 -104.56
CA ARG A 321 -82.25 -102.04 -105.47
C ARG A 321 -81.41 -100.77 -105.38
N ALA A 322 -81.22 -100.10 -106.51
CA ALA A 322 -80.61 -98.78 -106.62
C ALA A 322 -81.23 -98.01 -107.79
N THR A 323 -81.34 -96.69 -107.66
CA THR A 323 -81.72 -95.78 -108.75
C THR A 323 -80.45 -95.34 -109.48
N LEU A 324 -80.45 -95.42 -110.81
CA LEU A 324 -79.28 -95.13 -111.66
C LEU A 324 -79.60 -94.04 -112.68
N LEU A 325 -78.69 -93.07 -112.82
CA LEU A 325 -78.83 -91.92 -113.71
C LEU A 325 -77.70 -91.92 -114.76
N PRO A 326 -77.88 -92.59 -115.91
CA PRO A 326 -76.88 -92.61 -116.99
C PRO A 326 -76.88 -91.30 -117.77
N LEU A 327 -75.95 -90.38 -117.43
CA LEU A 327 -75.91 -88.99 -117.93
C LEU A 327 -76.12 -88.87 -119.45
N GLN A 328 -75.40 -89.66 -120.25
CA GLN A 328 -75.46 -89.60 -121.71
C GLN A 328 -76.81 -90.09 -122.30
N ALA A 329 -77.63 -90.80 -121.52
CA ALA A 329 -78.91 -91.35 -121.95
C ALA A 329 -80.12 -90.63 -121.31
N LEU A 330 -79.90 -89.66 -120.41
CA LEU A 330 -80.99 -88.88 -119.82
C LEU A 330 -81.64 -87.98 -120.87
N ARG A 331 -82.97 -87.96 -120.88
CA ARG A 331 -83.78 -87.02 -121.66
C ARG A 331 -84.61 -86.20 -120.67
N PRO A 332 -84.09 -85.06 -120.16
CA PRO A 332 -84.89 -84.18 -119.31
C PRO A 332 -86.13 -83.69 -120.10
N PRO A 333 -87.26 -83.44 -119.42
CA PRO A 333 -88.45 -82.92 -120.07
C PRO A 333 -88.26 -81.47 -120.50
N ASP A 334 -89.02 -81.03 -121.51
CA ASP A 334 -89.02 -79.64 -121.96
C ASP A 334 -89.39 -78.68 -120.81
N PRO A 335 -88.77 -77.48 -120.73
CA PRO A 335 -89.05 -76.52 -119.66
C PRO A 335 -90.50 -76.05 -119.65
N LEU A 336 -91.13 -76.09 -118.47
CA LEU A 336 -92.49 -75.59 -118.26
C LEU A 336 -92.48 -74.12 -117.79
N GLU A 337 -93.43 -73.34 -118.28
CA GLU A 337 -93.72 -72.03 -117.71
C GLU A 337 -94.28 -72.18 -116.28
N LEU A 338 -94.03 -71.19 -115.42
CA LEU A 338 -94.45 -71.25 -114.02
C LEU A 338 -95.98 -71.03 -113.95
N PRO A 339 -96.78 -71.94 -113.36
CA PRO A 339 -98.22 -71.75 -113.27
C PRO A 339 -98.56 -70.58 -112.34
N ALA A 340 -99.42 -69.66 -112.79
CA ALA A 340 -99.89 -68.56 -111.97
C ALA A 340 -100.83 -69.06 -110.85
N ALA A 341 -100.26 -69.31 -109.67
CA ALA A 341 -100.97 -69.62 -108.44
C ALA A 341 -100.28 -68.91 -107.26
N GLU A 342 -101.06 -68.46 -106.27
CA GLU A 342 -100.46 -67.87 -105.06
C GLU A 342 -99.69 -68.93 -104.27
N GLY A 343 -98.57 -68.51 -103.67
CA GLY A 343 -97.72 -69.37 -102.85
C GLY A 343 -96.73 -70.27 -103.60
N THR A 344 -96.66 -70.22 -104.93
CA THR A 344 -95.56 -70.84 -105.71
C THR A 344 -94.23 -70.08 -105.51
N ILE A 345 -93.11 -70.79 -105.53
CA ILE A 345 -91.76 -70.24 -105.38
C ILE A 345 -91.07 -70.23 -106.76
N ASP A 346 -90.52 -71.35 -107.21
CA ASP A 346 -90.00 -71.60 -108.56
C ASP A 346 -89.87 -73.13 -108.78
N TRP A 347 -89.50 -73.57 -109.97
CA TRP A 347 -89.11 -74.97 -110.21
C TRP A 347 -87.84 -75.32 -109.43
N ALA A 348 -87.85 -76.46 -108.73
CA ALA A 348 -86.77 -76.91 -107.85
C ALA A 348 -85.41 -77.02 -108.55
N ALA A 349 -85.38 -77.38 -109.84
CA ALA A 349 -84.14 -77.41 -110.63
C ALA A 349 -83.50 -76.03 -110.86
N ARG A 350 -84.23 -74.92 -110.67
CA ARG A 350 -83.66 -73.55 -110.74
C ARG A 350 -83.07 -73.10 -109.39
N VAL A 351 -83.67 -73.55 -108.29
CA VAL A 351 -83.26 -73.20 -106.92
C VAL A 351 -82.06 -74.03 -106.45
N VAL A 352 -82.02 -75.32 -106.80
CA VAL A 352 -80.89 -76.20 -106.47
C VAL A 352 -79.76 -76.02 -107.49
N THR A 353 -78.53 -75.91 -107.00
CA THR A 353 -77.34 -75.76 -107.85
C THR A 353 -76.51 -77.05 -107.86
N CYS A 354 -75.75 -77.25 -108.94
CA CYS A 354 -74.84 -78.38 -109.11
C CYS A 354 -73.74 -78.02 -110.11
N ASP A 355 -72.67 -78.81 -110.16
CA ASP A 355 -71.66 -78.72 -111.22
C ASP A 355 -72.34 -79.00 -112.59
N PRO A 356 -72.14 -78.15 -113.61
CA PRO A 356 -72.91 -78.19 -114.86
C PRO A 356 -72.84 -79.52 -115.61
N LYS A 357 -71.82 -80.36 -115.39
CA LYS A 357 -71.77 -81.70 -116.01
C LYS A 357 -72.91 -82.63 -115.55
N TYR A 358 -73.49 -82.38 -114.38
CA TYR A 358 -74.60 -83.15 -113.80
C TYR A 358 -75.98 -82.49 -114.01
N ARG A 359 -76.02 -81.32 -114.66
CA ARG A 359 -77.24 -80.54 -114.89
C ARG A 359 -78.39 -81.36 -115.52
N PRO A 360 -78.17 -82.28 -116.50
CA PRO A 360 -79.26 -83.11 -117.05
C PRO A 360 -79.93 -84.04 -116.03
N ALA A 361 -79.21 -84.47 -114.98
CA ALA A 361 -79.78 -85.28 -113.91
C ALA A 361 -80.66 -84.45 -112.95
N LEU A 362 -80.26 -83.20 -112.70
CA LEU A 362 -81.06 -82.24 -111.94
C LEU A 362 -82.35 -81.88 -112.68
N ASP A 363 -82.25 -81.51 -113.95
CA ASP A 363 -83.41 -81.10 -114.75
C ASP A 363 -84.39 -82.26 -115.01
N LEU A 364 -83.90 -83.50 -115.12
CA LEU A 364 -84.75 -84.69 -115.21
C LEU A 364 -85.58 -84.92 -113.95
N LEU A 365 -84.98 -84.79 -112.76
CA LEU A 365 -85.63 -85.13 -111.49
C LEU A 365 -86.41 -83.97 -110.86
N LEU A 366 -85.96 -82.74 -111.05
CA LEU A 366 -86.50 -81.54 -110.40
C LEU A 366 -87.07 -80.51 -111.40
N GLY A 367 -86.93 -80.71 -112.71
CA GLY A 367 -87.47 -79.80 -113.74
C GLY A 367 -89.00 -79.82 -113.86
N ARG A 368 -89.65 -80.80 -113.21
CA ARG A 368 -91.13 -80.88 -113.05
C ARG A 368 -91.59 -80.86 -111.58
N VAL A 369 -90.69 -80.47 -110.68
CA VAL A 369 -90.99 -80.27 -109.26
C VAL A 369 -91.10 -78.77 -109.00
N LEU A 370 -92.32 -78.29 -108.75
CA LEU A 370 -92.61 -76.90 -108.40
C LEU A 370 -92.52 -76.75 -106.88
N LEU A 371 -91.71 -75.82 -106.37
CA LEU A 371 -91.67 -75.52 -104.95
C LEU A 371 -92.79 -74.55 -104.59
N CYS A 372 -93.46 -74.79 -103.46
CA CYS A 372 -94.53 -73.98 -102.89
C CYS A 372 -94.27 -73.69 -101.41
N ARG A 373 -94.81 -72.58 -100.90
CA ARG A 373 -94.58 -72.13 -99.51
C ARG A 373 -95.23 -72.99 -98.44
N ASP A 374 -96.35 -73.65 -98.77
CA ASP A 374 -97.12 -74.49 -97.86
C ASP A 374 -97.94 -75.54 -98.64
N ALA A 375 -98.52 -76.48 -97.90
CA ALA A 375 -99.32 -77.58 -98.45
C ALA A 375 -100.61 -77.12 -99.16
N ALA A 376 -101.21 -76.00 -98.76
CA ALA A 376 -102.41 -75.46 -99.41
C ALA A 376 -102.07 -74.86 -100.79
N SER A 377 -100.95 -74.14 -100.87
CA SER A 377 -100.37 -73.60 -102.09
C SER A 377 -99.95 -74.72 -103.05
N ALA A 378 -99.35 -75.79 -102.53
CA ALA A 378 -98.99 -76.97 -103.31
C ALA A 378 -100.24 -77.68 -103.88
N ALA A 379 -101.28 -77.87 -103.06
CA ALA A 379 -102.56 -78.44 -103.50
C ALA A 379 -103.24 -77.60 -104.59
N ALA A 380 -103.24 -76.27 -104.43
CA ALA A 380 -103.84 -75.33 -105.40
C ALA A 380 -103.05 -75.26 -106.71
N ALA A 381 -101.71 -75.31 -106.65
CA ALA A 381 -100.85 -75.34 -107.83
C ALA A 381 -100.99 -76.65 -108.61
N ALA A 382 -101.10 -77.80 -107.93
CA ALA A 382 -101.21 -79.12 -108.56
C ALA A 382 -102.42 -79.21 -109.53
N GLN A 383 -103.56 -78.60 -109.21
CA GLN A 383 -104.74 -78.56 -110.10
C GLN A 383 -104.50 -77.83 -111.44
N ARG A 384 -103.40 -77.08 -111.56
CA ARG A 384 -103.01 -76.32 -112.77
C ARG A 384 -101.74 -76.85 -113.42
N LEU A 385 -101.13 -77.91 -112.86
CA LEU A 385 -99.94 -78.54 -113.42
C LEU A 385 -100.32 -79.52 -114.55
N PRO A 386 -99.44 -79.73 -115.56
CA PRO A 386 -99.61 -80.79 -116.54
C PRO A 386 -99.34 -82.17 -115.90
N SER A 387 -99.96 -83.21 -116.45
CA SER A 387 -99.77 -84.61 -116.03
C SER A 387 -98.28 -84.98 -115.91
N GLY A 388 -97.93 -85.65 -114.82
CA GLY A 388 -96.54 -85.99 -114.47
C GLY A 388 -95.69 -84.79 -114.01
N ALA A 389 -96.29 -83.74 -113.46
CA ALA A 389 -95.61 -82.70 -112.68
C ALA A 389 -96.15 -82.65 -111.23
N VAL A 390 -95.32 -82.14 -110.31
CA VAL A 390 -95.54 -82.24 -108.86
C VAL A 390 -95.29 -80.88 -108.20
N ALA A 391 -96.21 -80.42 -107.36
CA ALA A 391 -96.00 -79.30 -106.45
C ALA A 391 -95.59 -79.81 -105.06
N VAL A 392 -94.60 -79.19 -104.43
CA VAL A 392 -94.02 -79.63 -103.15
C VAL A 392 -93.91 -78.47 -102.19
N ALA A 393 -94.52 -78.60 -101.01
CA ALA A 393 -94.42 -77.62 -99.94
C ALA A 393 -93.01 -77.61 -99.32
N THR A 394 -92.57 -76.49 -98.74
CA THR A 394 -91.28 -76.43 -98.01
C THR A 394 -91.23 -77.38 -96.81
N SER A 395 -92.38 -77.73 -96.24
CA SER A 395 -92.61 -78.75 -95.22
C SER A 395 -92.49 -80.21 -95.72
N GLY A 396 -92.56 -80.44 -97.03
CA GLY A 396 -92.31 -81.76 -97.65
C GLY A 396 -93.54 -82.52 -98.16
N GLU A 397 -94.77 -82.00 -98.04
CA GLU A 397 -95.94 -82.61 -98.67
C GLU A 397 -95.89 -82.46 -100.20
N LEU A 398 -96.15 -83.54 -100.94
CA LEU A 398 -96.15 -83.55 -102.41
C LEU A 398 -97.56 -83.72 -102.99
N TYR A 399 -97.89 -82.92 -104.00
CA TYR A 399 -99.17 -82.91 -104.70
C TYR A 399 -98.93 -83.05 -106.20
N THR A 400 -99.36 -84.17 -106.79
CA THR A 400 -99.23 -84.41 -108.24
C THR A 400 -100.40 -83.84 -109.03
N ALA A 401 -100.15 -83.44 -110.28
CA ALA A 401 -101.19 -83.01 -111.21
C ALA A 401 -102.31 -84.06 -111.38
N ASP A 402 -101.94 -85.34 -111.34
CA ASP A 402 -102.81 -86.49 -111.56
C ASP A 402 -103.62 -86.89 -110.30
N GLY A 403 -103.63 -86.03 -109.26
CA GLY A 403 -104.50 -86.15 -108.08
C GLY A 403 -103.95 -87.00 -106.94
N MET A 404 -102.79 -87.66 -107.10
CA MET A 404 -102.11 -88.32 -105.98
C MET A 404 -101.45 -87.28 -105.06
N VAL A 405 -101.64 -87.43 -103.76
CA VAL A 405 -100.98 -86.63 -102.72
C VAL A 405 -100.17 -87.53 -101.81
N VAL A 406 -98.92 -87.14 -101.53
CA VAL A 406 -98.05 -87.80 -100.56
C VAL A 406 -97.92 -86.88 -99.34
N VAL A 407 -98.67 -87.23 -98.28
CA VAL A 407 -98.56 -86.59 -96.97
C VAL A 407 -97.88 -87.57 -96.01
N GLY A 408 -96.85 -87.10 -95.31
CA GLY A 408 -96.11 -87.87 -94.33
C GLY A 408 -94.88 -87.10 -93.87
N ILE A 409 -94.26 -87.56 -92.79
CA ILE A 409 -92.97 -86.99 -92.35
C ILE A 409 -91.91 -87.44 -93.34
N ALA A 410 -91.59 -86.59 -94.32
CA ALA A 410 -90.36 -86.73 -95.09
C ALA A 410 -89.19 -86.78 -94.09
N GLN A 411 -88.25 -87.72 -94.27
CA GLN A 411 -87.04 -87.72 -93.46
C GLN A 411 -86.36 -86.36 -93.62
N SER A 412 -86.02 -85.73 -92.50
CA SER A 412 -85.51 -84.36 -92.51
C SER A 412 -84.24 -84.27 -93.36
N GLY A 413 -84.00 -83.10 -93.97
CA GLY A 413 -82.85 -82.87 -94.85
C GLY A 413 -81.47 -82.91 -94.18
N ALA A 414 -81.35 -83.57 -93.02
CA ALA A 414 -80.12 -83.74 -92.25
C ALA A 414 -78.96 -84.29 -93.11
N ALA A 415 -79.23 -85.15 -94.09
CA ALA A 415 -78.18 -85.68 -94.98
C ALA A 415 -77.52 -84.57 -95.85
N LEU A 416 -78.28 -83.56 -96.28
CA LEU A 416 -77.75 -82.38 -96.99
C LEU A 416 -77.03 -81.43 -96.02
N ALA A 417 -77.59 -81.22 -94.82
CA ALA A 417 -76.97 -80.39 -93.80
C ALA A 417 -75.61 -80.93 -93.30
N LEU A 418 -75.50 -82.25 -93.08
CA LEU A 418 -74.25 -82.93 -92.71
C LEU A 418 -73.19 -82.83 -93.82
N ALA A 419 -73.59 -82.96 -95.08
CA ALA A 419 -72.70 -82.80 -96.24
C ALA A 419 -72.14 -81.37 -96.36
N ARG A 420 -72.90 -80.36 -95.93
CA ARG A 420 -72.43 -78.96 -95.83
C ARG A 420 -71.43 -78.76 -94.69
N GLU A 421 -71.75 -79.19 -93.46
CA GLU A 421 -70.84 -79.02 -92.31
C GLU A 421 -69.50 -79.75 -92.52
N ALA A 422 -69.53 -80.94 -93.12
CA ALA A 422 -68.33 -81.72 -93.45
C ALA A 422 -67.40 -81.01 -94.47
N ARG A 423 -67.92 -80.10 -95.30
CA ARG A 423 -67.16 -79.35 -96.31
C ARG A 423 -66.42 -78.14 -95.73
N GLU A 424 -66.98 -77.50 -94.70
CA GLU A 424 -66.45 -76.25 -94.11
C GLU A 424 -65.40 -76.48 -93.00
N LEU A 425 -65.41 -77.65 -92.34
CA LEU A 425 -64.52 -77.92 -91.21
C LEU A 425 -63.01 -77.94 -91.53
N PRO A 426 -62.52 -78.43 -92.69
CA PRO A 426 -61.08 -78.47 -93.00
C PRO A 426 -60.42 -77.08 -93.04
N GLU A 427 -61.12 -76.04 -93.50
CA GLU A 427 -60.58 -74.67 -93.49
C GLU A 427 -60.54 -74.10 -92.06
N ARG A 428 -61.53 -74.45 -91.24
CA ARG A 428 -61.62 -74.01 -89.84
C ARG A 428 -60.53 -74.65 -88.97
N THR A 429 -60.15 -75.90 -89.22
CA THR A 429 -59.00 -76.54 -88.54
C THR A 429 -57.66 -75.98 -89.02
N ALA A 430 -57.50 -75.73 -90.32
CA ALA A 430 -56.27 -75.14 -90.89
C ALA A 430 -55.97 -73.73 -90.35
N ASN A 431 -56.99 -72.88 -90.24
CA ASN A 431 -56.81 -71.56 -89.62
C ASN A 431 -56.41 -71.66 -88.14
N ALA A 432 -57.02 -72.60 -87.39
CA ALA A 432 -56.68 -72.82 -85.98
C ALA A 432 -55.26 -73.39 -85.77
N THR A 433 -54.73 -74.21 -86.68
CA THR A 433 -53.32 -74.66 -86.62
C THR A 433 -52.34 -73.54 -86.95
N GLN A 434 -52.66 -72.65 -87.89
CA GLN A 434 -51.81 -71.50 -88.22
C GLN A 434 -51.76 -70.47 -87.08
N ASP A 435 -52.89 -70.16 -86.44
CA ASP A 435 -52.93 -69.29 -85.26
C ASP A 435 -52.11 -69.88 -84.10
N LEU A 436 -52.23 -71.18 -83.84
CA LEU A 436 -51.46 -71.86 -82.81
C LEU A 436 -49.95 -71.81 -83.10
N ALA A 437 -49.53 -72.05 -84.35
CA ALA A 437 -48.11 -72.00 -84.74
C ALA A 437 -47.50 -70.59 -84.58
N ARG A 438 -48.27 -69.54 -84.89
CA ARG A 438 -47.88 -68.15 -84.62
C ARG A 438 -47.72 -67.89 -83.12
N CYS A 439 -48.68 -68.35 -82.31
CA CYS A 439 -48.65 -68.18 -80.85
C CYS A 439 -47.47 -68.93 -80.19
N THR A 440 -47.14 -70.15 -80.63
CA THR A 440 -45.97 -70.88 -80.11
C THR A 440 -44.64 -70.22 -80.48
N GLN A 441 -44.51 -69.66 -81.68
CA GLN A 441 -43.33 -68.86 -82.07
C GLN A 441 -43.16 -67.63 -81.18
N GLN A 442 -44.24 -66.86 -80.95
CA GLN A 442 -44.22 -65.70 -80.06
C GLN A 442 -43.90 -66.10 -78.60
N THR A 443 -44.42 -67.23 -78.14
CA THR A 443 -44.13 -67.79 -76.80
C THR A 443 -42.64 -68.14 -76.65
N ALA A 444 -42.01 -68.70 -77.70
CA ALA A 444 -40.58 -69.00 -77.68
C ALA A 444 -39.71 -67.73 -77.64
N GLN A 445 -40.06 -66.71 -78.44
CA GLN A 445 -39.35 -65.42 -78.45
C GLN A 445 -39.44 -64.67 -77.10
N GLN A 446 -40.58 -64.76 -76.42
CA GLN A 446 -40.76 -64.18 -75.08
C GLN A 446 -40.08 -65.01 -73.98
N ALA A 447 -39.91 -66.32 -74.17
CA ALA A 447 -39.11 -67.13 -73.25
C ALA A 447 -37.62 -66.73 -73.30
N THR A 448 -37.05 -66.52 -74.49
CA THR A 448 -35.67 -66.03 -74.61
C THR A 448 -35.50 -64.60 -74.08
N ALA A 449 -36.47 -63.71 -74.32
CA ALA A 449 -36.45 -62.35 -73.77
C ALA A 449 -36.51 -62.34 -72.22
N LEU A 450 -37.25 -63.28 -71.62
CA LEU A 450 -37.28 -63.47 -70.17
C LEU A 450 -35.92 -63.96 -69.63
N GLU A 451 -35.25 -64.89 -70.31
CA GLU A 451 -33.90 -65.35 -69.91
C GLU A 451 -32.86 -64.22 -69.97
N GLU A 452 -32.92 -63.37 -71.00
CA GLU A 452 -32.07 -62.16 -71.11
C GLU A 452 -32.37 -61.12 -70.01
N ALA A 453 -33.65 -60.90 -69.70
CA ALA A 453 -34.08 -60.05 -68.59
C ALA A 453 -33.60 -60.58 -67.22
N GLN A 454 -33.71 -61.90 -66.99
CA GLN A 454 -33.25 -62.52 -65.75
C GLN A 454 -31.72 -62.45 -65.59
N GLN A 455 -30.96 -62.64 -66.68
CA GLN A 455 -29.50 -62.47 -66.65
C GLN A 455 -29.08 -61.02 -66.35
N THR A 456 -29.73 -60.04 -66.97
CA THR A 456 -29.46 -58.61 -66.70
C THR A 456 -29.87 -58.20 -65.28
N ALA A 457 -30.98 -58.73 -64.74
CA ALA A 457 -31.37 -58.53 -63.34
C ALA A 457 -30.35 -59.10 -62.34
N VAL A 458 -29.83 -60.31 -62.58
CA VAL A 458 -28.76 -60.90 -61.75
C VAL A 458 -27.47 -60.06 -61.83
N ALA A 459 -27.09 -59.60 -63.02
CA ALA A 459 -25.92 -58.73 -63.19
C ALA A 459 -26.09 -57.39 -62.45
N ALA A 460 -27.23 -56.73 -62.58
CA ALA A 460 -27.53 -55.46 -61.91
C ALA A 460 -27.59 -55.62 -60.37
N ARG A 461 -28.17 -56.72 -59.88
CA ARG A 461 -28.22 -57.05 -58.45
C ARG A 461 -26.83 -57.30 -57.84
N ASN A 462 -25.91 -57.88 -58.61
CA ASN A 462 -24.51 -58.03 -58.23
C ASN A 462 -23.74 -56.68 -58.28
N ALA A 463 -24.05 -55.81 -59.24
CA ALA A 463 -23.51 -54.44 -59.27
C ALA A 463 -23.99 -53.63 -58.05
N ARG A 464 -25.27 -53.75 -57.66
CA ARG A 464 -25.85 -53.10 -56.48
C ARG A 464 -25.14 -53.52 -55.19
N SER A 465 -24.91 -54.82 -54.98
CA SER A 465 -24.22 -55.31 -53.78
C SER A 465 -22.74 -54.91 -53.75
N ALA A 466 -22.05 -54.91 -54.89
CA ALA A 466 -20.68 -54.42 -55.00
C ALA A 466 -20.56 -52.91 -54.69
N ALA A 467 -21.47 -52.09 -55.23
CA ALA A 467 -21.51 -50.65 -54.96
C ALA A 467 -21.84 -50.33 -53.49
N GLN A 468 -22.77 -51.07 -52.88
CA GLN A 468 -23.08 -50.96 -51.45
C GLN A 468 -21.89 -51.32 -50.55
N GLN A 469 -21.13 -52.38 -50.90
CA GLN A 469 -19.88 -52.70 -50.17
C GLN A 469 -18.79 -51.64 -50.37
N ALA A 470 -18.71 -51.01 -51.54
CA ALA A 470 -17.77 -49.93 -51.78
C ALA A 470 -18.12 -48.69 -50.93
N GLU A 471 -19.40 -48.29 -50.89
CA GLU A 471 -19.89 -47.20 -50.03
C GLU A 471 -19.56 -47.46 -48.55
N GLN A 472 -19.86 -48.67 -48.05
CA GLN A 472 -19.59 -49.03 -46.64
C GLN A 472 -18.10 -48.96 -46.28
N ARG A 473 -17.19 -49.36 -47.16
CA ARG A 473 -15.74 -49.25 -46.94
C ARG A 473 -15.27 -47.79 -46.85
N VAL A 474 -15.82 -46.92 -47.69
CA VAL A 474 -15.51 -45.48 -47.64
C VAL A 474 -16.10 -44.83 -46.39
N GLN A 475 -17.34 -45.18 -46.00
CA GLN A 475 -17.95 -44.72 -44.74
C GLN A 475 -17.11 -45.13 -43.52
N GLN A 476 -16.55 -46.35 -43.50
CA GLN A 476 -15.64 -46.81 -42.45
C GLN A 476 -14.34 -45.99 -42.41
N ALA A 477 -13.68 -45.77 -43.55
CA ALA A 477 -12.46 -44.95 -43.63
C ALA A 477 -12.69 -43.49 -43.18
N VAL A 478 -13.84 -42.90 -43.52
CA VAL A 478 -14.26 -41.57 -43.04
C VAL A 478 -14.43 -41.56 -41.52
N ALA A 479 -15.09 -42.58 -40.96
CA ALA A 479 -15.36 -42.69 -39.52
C ALA A 479 -14.10 -42.97 -38.68
N GLU A 480 -13.10 -43.65 -39.23
CA GLU A 480 -11.79 -43.84 -38.58
C GLU A 480 -10.95 -42.54 -38.57
N ARG A 481 -11.06 -41.71 -39.61
CA ARG A 481 -10.29 -40.46 -39.76
C ARG A 481 -10.90 -39.25 -39.05
N SER A 482 -12.22 -39.15 -38.91
CA SER A 482 -12.86 -38.02 -38.25
C SER A 482 -12.35 -37.72 -36.83
N PRO A 483 -12.18 -38.68 -35.90
CA PRO A 483 -11.63 -38.39 -34.57
C PRO A 483 -10.14 -38.02 -34.60
N ALA A 484 -9.37 -38.45 -35.61
CA ALA A 484 -7.98 -38.05 -35.78
C ALA A 484 -7.87 -36.58 -36.21
N ARG A 485 -8.69 -36.18 -37.20
CA ARG A 485 -8.81 -34.78 -37.64
C ARG A 485 -9.28 -33.87 -36.51
N GLU A 486 -10.30 -34.24 -35.75
CA GLU A 486 -10.80 -33.44 -34.61
C GLU A 486 -9.73 -33.24 -33.52
N ARG A 487 -8.97 -34.29 -33.17
CA ARG A 487 -7.86 -34.18 -32.20
C ARG A 487 -6.76 -33.23 -32.68
N ILE A 488 -6.37 -33.30 -33.95
CA ILE A 488 -5.31 -32.46 -34.52
C ILE A 488 -5.79 -31.00 -34.66
N LEU A 489 -7.05 -30.76 -35.03
CA LEU A 489 -7.63 -29.41 -35.04
C LEU A 489 -7.75 -28.82 -33.63
N ALA A 490 -8.10 -29.63 -32.62
CA ALA A 490 -8.10 -29.19 -31.22
C ALA A 490 -6.68 -28.85 -30.72
N ALA A 491 -5.68 -29.68 -31.05
CA ALA A 491 -4.28 -29.40 -30.75
C ALA A 491 -3.78 -28.12 -31.43
N LEU A 492 -4.16 -27.88 -32.69
CA LEU A 492 -3.85 -26.65 -33.43
C LEU A 492 -4.43 -25.40 -32.74
N GLN A 493 -5.67 -25.46 -32.25
CA GLN A 493 -6.26 -24.34 -31.51
C GLN A 493 -5.57 -24.12 -30.15
N LEU A 494 -5.22 -25.19 -29.44
CA LEU A 494 -4.50 -25.10 -28.16
C LEU A 494 -3.09 -24.49 -28.34
N ALA A 495 -2.33 -24.93 -29.35
CA ALA A 495 -1.01 -24.36 -29.66
C ALA A 495 -1.11 -22.86 -30.02
N ARG A 496 -2.16 -22.46 -30.74
CA ARG A 496 -2.42 -21.03 -31.06
C ARG A 496 -2.73 -20.20 -29.81
N THR A 497 -3.57 -20.68 -28.89
CA THR A 497 -3.92 -19.91 -27.68
C THR A 497 -2.76 -19.85 -26.68
N GLN A 498 -1.99 -20.92 -26.54
CA GLN A 498 -0.76 -20.93 -25.74
C GLN A 498 0.28 -19.94 -26.29
N LEU A 499 0.55 -19.96 -27.60
CA LEU A 499 1.47 -19.02 -28.24
C LEU A 499 1.00 -17.57 -28.09
N ALA A 500 -0.30 -17.31 -28.28
CA ALA A 500 -0.86 -15.97 -28.10
C ALA A 500 -0.64 -15.45 -26.67
N ALA A 501 -0.94 -16.26 -25.65
CA ALA A 501 -0.74 -15.89 -24.24
C ALA A 501 0.74 -15.57 -23.93
N LEU A 502 1.68 -16.41 -24.39
CA LEU A 502 3.11 -16.17 -24.22
C LEU A 502 3.56 -14.88 -24.91
N THR A 503 3.11 -14.62 -26.15
CA THR A 503 3.45 -13.36 -26.85
C THR A 503 2.87 -12.13 -26.16
N GLU A 504 1.74 -12.24 -25.45
CA GLU A 504 1.21 -11.14 -24.65
C GLU A 504 2.02 -10.92 -23.35
N GLU A 505 2.43 -11.99 -22.65
CA GLU A 505 3.36 -11.91 -21.51
C GLU A 505 4.68 -11.25 -21.94
N GLN A 506 5.23 -11.64 -23.11
CA GLN A 506 6.43 -11.02 -23.69
C GLN A 506 6.25 -9.51 -23.92
N ALA A 507 5.09 -9.10 -24.45
CA ALA A 507 4.77 -7.70 -24.71
C ALA A 507 4.50 -6.90 -23.41
N ARG A 508 4.01 -7.54 -22.35
CA ARG A 508 3.89 -6.95 -21.00
C ARG A 508 5.28 -6.76 -20.36
N LEU A 509 6.10 -7.81 -20.32
CA LEU A 509 7.46 -7.78 -19.78
C LEU A 509 8.36 -6.78 -20.52
N THR A 510 8.23 -6.67 -21.85
CA THR A 510 9.01 -5.72 -22.64
C THR A 510 8.67 -4.26 -22.28
N ARG A 511 7.38 -3.93 -22.10
CA ARG A 511 6.94 -2.60 -21.63
C ARG A 511 7.41 -2.29 -20.21
N ALA A 512 7.32 -3.25 -19.29
CA ALA A 512 7.79 -3.11 -17.91
C ALA A 512 9.33 -2.93 -17.85
N SER A 513 10.06 -3.62 -18.72
CA SER A 513 11.51 -3.47 -18.86
C SER A 513 11.86 -2.04 -19.30
N SER A 514 11.32 -1.55 -20.41
CA SER A 514 11.58 -0.18 -20.89
C SER A 514 11.16 0.92 -19.90
N ALA A 515 10.09 0.70 -19.12
CA ALA A 515 9.66 1.66 -18.10
C ALA A 515 10.66 1.77 -16.93
N GLY A 516 11.21 0.64 -16.47
CA GLY A 516 12.23 0.65 -15.42
C GLY A 516 13.66 0.93 -15.92
N GLU A 517 13.95 0.79 -17.21
CA GLU A 517 15.17 1.31 -17.84
C GLU A 517 15.17 2.86 -17.75
N LEU A 518 14.06 3.52 -18.10
CA LEU A 518 13.88 4.97 -17.91
C LEU A 518 13.95 5.38 -16.43
N HIS A 519 13.41 4.56 -15.51
CA HIS A 519 13.52 4.85 -14.07
C HIS A 519 14.96 4.74 -13.56
N LEU A 520 15.76 3.79 -14.05
CA LEU A 520 17.18 3.69 -13.73
C LEU A 520 17.99 4.89 -14.25
N GLU A 521 17.64 5.42 -15.41
CA GLU A 521 18.25 6.65 -15.95
C GLU A 521 17.92 7.87 -15.07
N GLN A 522 16.68 7.97 -14.58
CA GLN A 522 16.27 8.99 -13.60
C GLN A 522 17.03 8.86 -12.27
N LEU A 523 17.14 7.65 -11.71
CA LEU A 523 17.86 7.39 -10.46
C LEU A 523 19.38 7.66 -10.60
N ALA A 524 19.96 7.37 -11.77
CA ALA A 524 21.36 7.72 -12.05
C ALA A 524 21.57 9.25 -12.08
N ALA A 525 20.62 10.00 -12.67
CA ALA A 525 20.68 11.46 -12.73
C ALA A 525 20.51 12.11 -11.34
N THR A 526 19.59 11.62 -10.50
CA THR A 526 19.42 12.14 -9.13
C THR A 526 20.59 11.78 -8.23
N LEU A 527 21.16 10.58 -8.35
CA LEU A 527 22.39 10.21 -7.62
C LEU A 527 23.57 11.12 -7.99
N ALA A 528 23.80 11.35 -9.29
CA ALA A 528 24.87 12.23 -9.76
C ALA A 528 24.70 13.68 -9.26
N ALA A 529 23.46 14.19 -9.20
CA ALA A 529 23.15 15.52 -8.65
C ALA A 529 23.40 15.58 -7.13
N ALA A 530 23.05 14.54 -6.38
CA ALA A 530 23.30 14.45 -4.94
C ALA A 530 24.81 14.36 -4.65
N GLU A 531 25.57 13.52 -5.36
CA GLU A 531 27.03 13.44 -5.24
C GLU A 531 27.73 14.77 -5.57
N HIS A 532 27.26 15.47 -6.60
CA HIS A 532 27.82 16.78 -6.96
C HIS A 532 27.54 17.81 -5.85
N SER A 533 26.33 17.84 -5.32
CA SER A 533 25.94 18.71 -4.21
C SER A 533 26.77 18.41 -2.94
N ALA A 534 26.96 17.14 -2.60
CA ALA A 534 27.83 16.72 -1.49
C ALA A 534 29.29 17.16 -1.69
N ARG A 535 29.81 17.10 -2.93
CA ARG A 535 31.16 17.60 -3.26
C ARG A 535 31.29 19.12 -3.12
N VAL A 536 30.26 19.88 -3.49
CA VAL A 536 30.24 21.35 -3.31
C VAL A 536 30.20 21.72 -1.82
N ILE A 537 29.32 21.11 -1.03
CA ILE A 537 29.23 21.39 0.42
C ILE A 537 30.50 20.96 1.16
N ALA A 538 31.10 19.82 0.79
CA ALA A 538 32.37 19.38 1.37
C ALA A 538 33.54 20.32 1.03
N ALA A 539 33.55 20.93 -0.17
CA ALA A 539 34.55 21.94 -0.53
C ALA A 539 34.36 23.23 0.29
N GLN A 540 33.12 23.69 0.48
CA GLN A 540 32.81 24.84 1.35
C GLN A 540 33.25 24.60 2.79
N LEU A 541 32.98 23.42 3.36
CA LEU A 541 33.44 23.07 4.72
C LEU A 541 34.97 23.08 4.85
N LEU A 542 35.71 22.72 3.80
CA LEU A 542 37.17 22.75 3.79
C LEU A 542 37.75 24.18 3.91
N GLU A 543 37.01 25.20 3.45
CA GLU A 543 37.41 26.60 3.60
C GLU A 543 37.30 27.08 5.06
N PHE A 544 36.35 26.57 5.84
CA PHE A 544 36.17 26.95 7.26
C PHE A 544 37.28 26.44 8.19
N ASP A 545 37.97 25.34 7.86
CA ASP A 545 39.10 24.81 8.65
C ASP A 545 40.44 25.53 8.37
N SER A 546 40.47 26.51 7.46
CA SER A 546 41.71 27.17 7.00
C SER A 546 42.20 28.34 7.86
N GLU A 547 41.35 28.88 8.73
CA GLU A 547 41.69 29.92 9.71
C GLU A 547 41.51 29.37 11.13
N ASP A 548 42.45 29.65 12.05
CA ASP A 548 42.37 29.24 13.45
C ASP A 548 41.93 30.41 14.36
N PRO A 549 40.61 30.62 14.55
CA PRO A 549 40.11 31.68 15.44
C PRO A 549 40.35 31.36 16.92
N ALA A 550 40.66 30.11 17.30
CA ALA A 550 40.92 29.77 18.69
C ALA A 550 42.25 30.36 19.17
N GLN A 551 43.28 30.40 18.31
CA GLN A 551 44.52 31.12 18.61
C GLN A 551 44.28 32.62 18.82
N LEU A 552 43.53 33.28 17.93
CA LEU A 552 43.20 34.71 18.05
C LEU A 552 42.36 35.02 19.29
N LEU A 553 41.39 34.15 19.63
CA LEU A 553 40.60 34.27 20.84
C LEU A 553 41.47 34.16 22.10
N ASN A 554 42.38 33.18 22.15
CA ASN A 554 43.30 32.99 23.28
C ASN A 554 44.27 34.17 23.47
N ILE A 555 44.73 34.78 22.37
CA ILE A 555 45.54 36.01 22.42
C ILE A 555 44.74 37.16 23.04
N GLN A 556 43.50 37.40 22.62
CA GLN A 556 42.66 38.48 23.17
C GLN A 556 42.19 38.23 24.60
N LEU A 557 41.95 36.97 24.99
CA LEU A 557 41.73 36.58 26.38
C LEU A 557 42.94 36.92 27.26
N THR A 558 44.14 36.67 26.77
CA THR A 558 45.40 36.98 27.47
C THR A 558 45.63 38.49 27.57
N GLU A 559 45.37 39.25 26.50
CA GLU A 559 45.43 40.73 26.50
C GLU A 559 44.49 41.32 27.57
N LEU A 560 43.23 40.88 27.61
CA LEU A 560 42.26 41.33 28.61
C LEU A 560 42.71 41.02 30.04
N ALA A 561 43.13 39.78 30.32
CA ALA A 561 43.53 39.36 31.66
C ALA A 561 44.77 40.13 32.18
N VAL A 562 45.71 40.50 31.30
CA VAL A 562 46.86 41.34 31.65
C VAL A 562 46.42 42.76 32.00
N VAL A 563 45.51 43.36 31.23
CA VAL A 563 45.01 44.72 31.48
C VAL A 563 44.13 44.77 32.74
N GLU A 564 43.31 43.75 33.00
CA GLU A 564 42.51 43.64 34.23
C GLU A 564 43.38 43.60 35.48
N ARG A 565 44.44 42.77 35.46
CA ARG A 565 45.41 42.71 36.57
C ARG A 565 46.13 44.04 36.76
N ALA A 566 46.61 44.66 35.68
CA ALA A 566 47.27 45.97 35.76
C ALA A 566 46.33 47.06 36.33
N GLN A 567 45.03 47.01 36.01
CA GLN A 567 44.04 47.92 36.60
C GLN A 567 43.85 47.66 38.11
N GLN A 568 43.81 46.40 38.56
CA GLN A 568 43.70 46.04 39.97
C GLN A 568 44.94 46.51 40.77
N ASP A 569 46.14 46.24 40.25
CA ASP A 569 47.40 46.67 40.87
C ASP A 569 47.48 48.23 40.97
N ALA A 570 46.93 48.95 39.98
CA ALA A 570 46.83 50.41 39.99
C ALA A 570 45.77 50.94 40.98
N ASP A 571 44.63 50.27 41.13
CA ASP A 571 43.56 50.68 42.06
C ASP A 571 44.00 50.54 43.52
N ALA A 572 44.63 49.42 43.86
CA ALA A 572 45.23 49.18 45.17
C ALA A 572 46.26 50.27 45.51
N ARG A 573 47.17 50.59 44.57
CA ARG A 573 48.20 51.62 44.76
C ARG A 573 47.62 53.04 44.87
N ARG A 574 46.50 53.35 44.20
CA ARG A 574 45.77 54.60 44.44
C ARG A 574 45.23 54.63 45.88
N GLY A 575 44.65 53.53 46.35
CA GLY A 575 44.14 53.41 47.73
C GLY A 575 45.20 53.67 48.79
N GLU A 576 46.39 53.08 48.64
CA GLU A 576 47.54 53.35 49.52
C GLU A 576 47.93 54.84 49.53
N LEU A 577 48.09 55.45 48.37
CA LEU A 577 48.48 56.86 48.25
C LEU A 577 47.40 57.82 48.80
N GLN A 578 46.12 57.48 48.64
CA GLN A 578 44.99 58.23 49.20
C GLN A 578 44.94 58.14 50.73
N ALA A 579 45.23 56.97 51.32
CA ALA A 579 45.33 56.82 52.78
C ALA A 579 46.50 57.64 53.36
N ASP A 580 47.66 57.65 52.69
CA ASP A 580 48.80 58.49 53.08
C ASP A 580 48.50 59.99 52.95
N LEU A 581 47.75 60.41 51.93
CA LEU A 581 47.30 61.80 51.80
C LEU A 581 46.41 62.21 52.98
N GLN A 582 45.45 61.36 53.37
CA GLN A 582 44.59 61.60 54.53
C GLN A 582 45.39 61.68 55.84
N ARG A 583 46.42 60.84 56.00
CA ARG A 583 47.33 60.86 57.16
C ARG A 583 48.06 62.19 57.30
N VAL A 584 48.66 62.70 56.21
CA VAL A 584 49.34 64.00 56.19
C VAL A 584 48.36 65.15 56.40
N GLN A 585 47.17 65.10 55.81
CA GLN A 585 46.10 66.09 56.04
C GLN A 585 45.66 66.16 57.51
N ALA A 586 45.51 65.02 58.18
CA ALA A 586 45.13 64.95 59.59
C ALA A 586 46.22 65.54 60.51
N GLU A 587 47.49 65.19 60.29
CA GLU A 587 48.61 65.76 61.04
C GLU A 587 48.71 67.29 60.85
N ARG A 588 48.63 67.75 59.60
CA ARG A 588 48.59 69.17 59.24
C ARG A 588 47.48 69.93 59.96
N ASN A 589 46.26 69.40 59.94
CA ASN A 589 45.12 70.04 60.59
C ASN A 589 45.26 70.07 62.13
N THR A 590 45.89 69.05 62.72
CA THR A 590 46.16 68.98 64.16
C THR A 590 47.19 70.05 64.56
N ARG A 591 48.27 70.23 63.78
CA ARG A 591 49.24 71.32 63.99
C ARG A 591 48.60 72.70 63.79
N ALA A 592 47.73 72.86 62.79
CA ALA A 592 47.06 74.13 62.53
C ALA A 592 46.18 74.59 63.70
N LEU A 593 45.53 73.65 64.40
CA LEU A 593 44.74 73.95 65.60
C LEU A 593 45.60 74.44 66.77
N LEU A 594 46.76 73.82 67.03
CA LEU A 594 47.73 74.31 68.02
C LEU A 594 48.21 75.74 67.71
N GLY A 595 48.36 76.07 66.41
CA GLY A 595 48.77 77.41 65.99
C GLY A 595 47.73 78.48 66.32
N GLN A 596 46.44 78.15 66.20
CA GLN A 596 45.34 79.03 66.60
C GLN A 596 45.29 79.22 68.13
N GLN A 597 45.57 78.16 68.90
CA GLN A 597 45.64 78.23 70.36
C GLN A 597 46.81 79.12 70.84
N LEU A 598 48.02 78.91 70.31
CA LEU A 598 49.18 79.76 70.64
C LEU A 598 48.99 81.22 70.26
N ALA A 599 48.29 81.51 69.16
CA ALA A 599 47.93 82.88 68.78
C ALA A 599 46.95 83.53 69.77
N ALA A 600 45.96 82.77 70.26
CA ALA A 600 45.04 83.26 71.29
C ALA A 600 45.78 83.58 72.61
N ASP A 601 46.58 82.64 73.12
CA ASP A 601 47.45 82.82 74.29
C ASP A 601 48.35 84.07 74.17
N GLN A 602 48.92 84.31 72.98
CA GLN A 602 49.75 85.50 72.73
C GLN A 602 48.95 86.80 72.86
N THR A 603 47.69 86.84 72.40
CA THR A 603 46.83 88.01 72.54
C THR A 603 46.37 88.24 73.98
N GLU A 604 46.09 87.18 74.75
CA GLU A 604 45.71 87.30 76.17
C GLU A 604 46.84 87.89 77.01
N VAL A 605 48.05 87.34 76.89
CA VAL A 605 49.23 87.82 77.64
C VAL A 605 49.59 89.26 77.22
N ALA A 606 49.46 89.62 75.94
CA ALA A 606 49.65 91.00 75.50
C ALA A 606 48.65 91.98 76.15
N GLY A 607 47.38 91.58 76.33
CA GLY A 607 46.38 92.38 77.06
C GLY A 607 46.71 92.53 78.55
N GLN A 608 47.21 91.46 79.19
CA GLN A 608 47.66 91.51 80.59
C GLN A 608 48.84 92.49 80.77
N GLN A 609 49.79 92.51 79.85
CA GLN A 609 50.92 93.44 79.89
C GLN A 609 50.50 94.91 79.78
N THR A 610 49.54 95.26 78.92
CA THR A 610 49.10 96.66 78.74
C THR A 610 48.33 97.16 79.96
N ALA A 611 47.49 96.32 80.58
CA ALA A 611 46.82 96.63 81.84
C ALA A 611 47.82 96.90 82.99
N LEU A 612 48.80 96.01 83.19
CA LEU A 612 49.82 96.17 84.23
C LEU A 612 50.65 97.46 84.07
N ARG A 613 51.06 97.78 82.83
CA ARG A 613 51.79 99.03 82.52
C ARG A 613 50.95 100.29 82.81
N ALA A 614 49.63 100.23 82.63
CA ALA A 614 48.72 101.33 82.96
C ALA A 614 48.56 101.53 84.49
N SER A 615 48.37 100.45 85.25
CA SER A 615 48.24 100.52 86.72
C SER A 615 49.51 101.08 87.39
N MET A 616 50.70 100.65 86.94
CA MET A 616 51.96 101.20 87.44
C MET A 616 52.05 102.72 87.24
N ALA A 617 51.71 103.20 86.03
CA ALA A 617 51.77 104.63 85.72
C ALA A 617 50.81 105.47 86.59
N ALA A 618 49.61 104.95 86.89
CA ALA A 618 48.65 105.62 87.78
C ALA A 618 49.16 105.72 89.23
N GLY A 619 49.68 104.61 89.79
CA GLY A 619 50.23 104.61 91.15
C GLY A 619 51.44 105.54 91.29
N GLN A 620 52.32 105.60 90.27
CA GLN A 620 53.44 106.55 90.23
C GLN A 620 52.98 108.01 90.33
N GLN A 621 51.89 108.38 89.64
CA GLN A 621 51.33 109.73 89.67
C GLN A 621 50.73 110.06 91.05
N ALA A 622 49.98 109.13 91.65
CA ALA A 622 49.38 109.32 92.97
C ALA A 622 50.42 109.62 94.06
N VAL A 623 51.54 108.89 94.09
CA VAL A 623 52.66 109.15 95.03
C VAL A 623 53.21 110.57 94.87
N SER A 624 53.44 111.02 93.63
CA SER A 624 53.98 112.37 93.36
C SER A 624 53.04 113.50 93.78
N ALA A 625 51.72 113.30 93.66
CA ALA A 625 50.72 114.29 94.05
C ALA A 625 50.64 114.48 95.57
N LEU A 626 50.79 113.39 96.34
CA LEU A 626 50.81 113.43 97.81
C LEU A 626 52.06 114.14 98.35
N GLN A 627 53.21 113.95 97.70
CA GLN A 627 54.47 114.58 98.12
C GLN A 627 54.40 116.12 98.04
N MET A 628 53.80 116.69 96.98
CA MET A 628 53.64 118.15 96.87
C MET A 628 52.70 118.79 97.91
N LEU A 629 51.95 118.00 98.70
CA LEU A 629 51.09 118.49 99.79
C LEU A 629 51.79 118.46 101.15
N ILE A 630 52.75 117.54 101.35
CA ILE A 630 53.44 117.34 102.63
C ILE A 630 54.44 118.48 102.91
N ASP A 631 55.39 118.70 102.00
CA ASP A 631 56.49 119.67 102.15
C ASP A 631 56.05 121.07 102.62
N PRO A 632 55.04 121.74 102.02
CA PRO A 632 54.61 123.07 102.47
C PRO A 632 53.88 123.06 103.83
N ALA A 633 53.26 121.94 104.21
CA ALA A 633 52.53 121.82 105.48
C ALA A 633 53.47 121.67 106.68
N GLU A 634 54.61 120.99 106.52
CA GLU A 634 55.66 120.92 107.55
C GLU A 634 56.33 122.29 107.77
N ALA A 635 56.62 123.02 106.70
CA ALA A 635 57.24 124.35 106.79
C ALA A 635 56.39 125.37 107.56
N GLN A 636 55.06 125.33 107.40
CA GLN A 636 54.13 126.18 108.15
C GLN A 636 54.05 125.81 109.64
N LEU A 637 54.18 124.52 109.98
CA LEU A 637 54.10 124.04 111.35
C LEU A 637 55.25 124.59 112.21
N ALA A 638 56.48 124.55 111.67
CA ALA A 638 57.67 125.03 112.36
C ALA A 638 57.60 126.54 112.69
N GLY A 639 56.99 127.35 111.83
CA GLY A 639 56.82 128.79 112.06
C GLY A 639 55.87 129.13 113.22
N ALA A 640 54.80 128.34 113.40
CA ALA A 640 53.86 128.54 114.50
C ALA A 640 54.46 128.16 115.88
N GLU A 641 55.31 127.14 115.92
CA GLU A 641 55.97 126.69 117.16
C GLU A 641 56.96 127.74 117.70
N GLN A 642 57.59 128.55 116.84
CA GLN A 642 58.49 129.63 117.28
C GLN A 642 57.72 130.79 117.99
N GLN A 643 56.57 131.20 117.47
CA GLN A 643 55.78 132.31 118.02
C GLN A 643 55.24 132.04 119.44
N LEU A 644 55.05 130.76 119.78
CA LEU A 644 54.61 130.35 121.11
C LEU A 644 55.65 130.71 122.19
N GLY A 645 56.94 130.44 121.92
CA GLY A 645 58.03 130.65 122.89
C GLY A 645 58.31 132.12 123.22
N GLU A 646 58.21 133.01 122.23
CA GLU A 646 58.36 134.46 122.43
C GLU A 646 57.25 135.02 123.34
N THR A 647 56.03 134.48 123.19
CA THR A 647 54.86 134.89 123.99
C THR A 647 55.00 134.45 125.45
N GLU A 648 55.39 133.19 125.69
CA GLU A 648 55.60 132.61 127.03
C GLU A 648 56.63 133.39 127.87
N THR A 649 57.77 133.78 127.28
CA THR A 649 58.77 134.57 128.01
C THR A 649 58.25 135.92 128.51
N SER A 650 57.35 136.55 127.75
CA SER A 650 56.83 137.88 128.07
C SER A 650 55.85 137.87 129.26
N GLU A 651 55.11 136.77 129.48
CA GLU A 651 54.15 136.62 130.58
C GLU A 651 54.86 136.61 131.95
N SER A 652 55.97 135.88 132.02
CA SER A 652 56.77 135.68 133.23
C SER A 652 57.30 136.99 133.85
N GLU A 653 57.79 137.92 133.03
CA GLU A 653 58.28 139.23 133.49
C GLU A 653 57.16 140.06 134.15
N THR A 654 55.97 140.07 133.55
CA THR A 654 54.79 140.76 134.11
C THR A 654 54.42 140.19 135.48
N ARG A 655 54.42 138.86 135.64
CA ARG A 655 54.17 138.16 136.93
C ARG A 655 55.14 138.60 138.03
N ALA A 656 56.44 138.69 137.73
CA ALA A 656 57.46 139.08 138.70
C ALA A 656 57.23 140.49 139.28
N SER A 657 56.79 141.45 138.45
CA SER A 657 56.51 142.83 138.88
C SER A 657 55.28 143.00 139.79
N LEU A 658 54.38 142.02 139.80
CA LEU A 658 53.18 142.00 140.65
C LEU A 658 53.50 141.42 142.03
N ALA A 659 54.21 140.30 142.07
CA ALA A 659 54.59 139.61 143.31
C ALA A 659 55.44 140.47 144.27
N ALA A 660 56.26 141.39 143.73
CA ALA A 660 57.02 142.35 144.54
C ALA A 660 56.11 143.33 145.31
N ALA A 661 55.06 143.85 144.65
CA ALA A 661 54.09 144.77 145.27
C ALA A 661 53.06 144.06 146.16
N GLU A 662 52.87 142.75 145.99
CA GLU A 662 52.04 141.94 146.89
C GLU A 662 52.79 141.63 148.22
N ARG A 663 54.13 141.60 148.25
CA ARG A 663 54.90 141.43 149.49
C ARG A 663 54.76 142.60 150.47
N GLU A 664 54.84 143.84 150.01
CA GLU A 664 54.66 145.03 150.88
C GLU A 664 53.27 145.07 151.55
N ASN A 665 52.27 144.42 150.95
CA ASN A 665 50.92 144.30 151.51
C ASN A 665 50.78 143.02 152.38
N ALA A 666 51.48 141.93 152.04
CA ALA A 666 51.51 140.71 152.84
C ALA A 666 52.13 140.91 154.23
N ASP A 667 53.15 141.76 154.35
CA ASP A 667 53.73 142.12 155.67
C ASP A 667 52.69 142.82 156.56
N ALA A 668 51.82 143.66 155.99
CA ALA A 668 50.68 144.25 156.69
C ALA A 668 49.54 143.25 157.00
N GLN A 669 49.53 142.08 156.34
CA GLN A 669 48.57 140.99 156.60
C GLN A 669 49.07 139.92 157.57
N LEU A 670 50.38 139.81 157.84
CA LEU A 670 50.88 138.92 158.89
C LEU A 670 50.42 139.34 160.31
N GLU A 671 50.16 140.63 160.52
CA GLU A 671 49.47 141.18 161.69
C GLU A 671 48.05 140.59 161.85
N LEU A 672 47.37 140.33 160.72
CA LEU A 672 45.99 139.84 160.65
C LEU A 672 45.88 138.31 160.62
N GLN A 673 46.81 137.61 159.95
CA GLN A 673 46.75 136.16 159.72
C GLN A 673 46.80 135.33 161.02
N ARG A 674 47.28 135.91 162.12
CA ARG A 674 47.14 135.37 163.49
C ARG A 674 45.68 135.10 163.93
N ARG A 675 44.66 135.59 163.22
CA ARG A 675 43.24 135.51 163.60
C ARG A 675 42.40 134.46 162.86
N GLN A 676 42.95 133.71 161.90
CA GLN A 676 42.13 132.90 160.97
C GLN A 676 42.63 131.46 160.70
N ASN A 677 43.60 130.94 161.46
CA ASN A 677 44.12 129.57 161.31
C ASN A 677 43.15 128.46 161.79
N ASP A 678 41.93 128.79 162.24
CA ASP A 678 41.08 127.88 163.03
C ASP A 678 40.24 126.89 162.20
N THR A 679 40.06 127.09 160.89
CA THR A 679 38.96 126.43 160.12
C THR A 679 39.38 125.66 158.86
N ALA A 680 40.61 125.14 158.80
CA ALA A 680 41.02 124.13 157.81
C ALA A 680 40.47 122.71 158.11
N ALA A 681 39.25 122.60 158.67
CA ALA A 681 38.86 121.48 159.53
C ALA A 681 37.87 120.46 158.93
N LEU A 682 37.20 120.74 157.80
CA LEU A 682 36.32 119.78 157.10
C LEU A 682 36.64 119.81 155.60
N GLN A 683 37.21 118.80 154.94
CA GLN A 683 36.99 117.34 154.92
C GLN A 683 35.81 116.85 154.04
N GLU A 684 35.95 115.61 153.54
CA GLU A 684 34.93 114.67 153.03
C GLU A 684 33.97 115.09 151.89
N ARG A 685 34.23 114.59 150.66
CA ARG A 685 33.21 114.10 149.68
C ARG A 685 33.85 113.23 148.55
N VAL A 686 33.13 112.22 148.03
CA VAL A 686 33.70 110.95 147.47
C VAL A 686 32.76 110.21 146.43
N ARG A 687 33.30 109.50 145.38
CA ARG A 687 32.76 108.35 144.47
C ARG A 687 31.98 108.52 143.08
N ALA A 688 32.28 107.64 142.03
CA ALA A 688 31.40 106.74 141.13
C ALA A 688 31.04 106.85 139.53
N ASP A 689 31.18 105.73 138.69
CA ASP A 689 30.26 104.92 137.67
C ASP A 689 30.18 104.81 136.00
N PHE A 690 29.28 103.94 135.29
CA PHE A 690 29.26 103.03 133.95
C PHE A 690 28.67 103.39 132.44
N SER A 691 28.27 102.66 131.27
CA SER A 691 27.78 101.27 130.64
C SER A 691 27.80 100.92 128.99
N LEU A 692 27.03 99.93 128.28
CA LEU A 692 27.09 99.28 126.81
C LEU A 692 25.74 98.59 126.11
N LEU A 693 25.39 97.85 124.91
CA LEU A 693 25.79 97.27 123.47
C LEU A 693 24.68 96.50 122.46
N ASP A 694 24.96 95.97 121.16
CA ASP A 694 24.42 94.85 120.11
C ASP A 694 23.11 94.82 119.06
N PHE A 695 22.64 94.01 117.96
CA PHE A 695 22.87 92.96 116.76
C PHE A 695 21.54 92.62 115.77
N GLU A 696 21.16 91.79 114.64
CA GLU A 696 21.53 90.88 113.37
C GLU A 696 20.36 90.19 112.34
N GLN A 697 20.57 89.52 111.09
CA GLN A 697 19.84 88.40 110.15
C GLN A 697 18.82 88.57 108.83
N SER A 698 18.28 87.70 107.80
CA SER A 698 18.29 86.30 107.01
C SER A 698 17.30 85.95 105.67
N GLU A 699 17.25 84.73 104.91
CA GLU A 699 16.21 83.95 103.91
C GLU A 699 16.25 83.82 102.23
N GLN A 700 15.62 83.04 101.18
CA GLN A 700 14.75 81.78 100.66
C GLN A 700 14.61 81.52 98.99
N GLU A 701 13.97 80.63 98.03
CA GLU A 701 13.08 79.35 97.66
C GLU A 701 12.85 78.79 96.06
N PRO A 702 12.01 77.74 95.51
CA PRO A 702 12.06 76.85 94.18
C PRO A 702 10.82 76.42 93.09
N GLY A 703 10.78 75.28 92.21
CA GLY A 703 9.84 74.89 90.96
C GLY A 703 9.45 73.39 90.30
N VAL A 704 8.85 73.12 89.04
CA VAL A 704 8.09 71.83 88.39
C VAL A 704 8.09 71.52 86.75
N GLY A 705 7.56 70.57 85.79
CA GLY A 705 6.59 69.34 85.45
C GLY A 705 6.50 68.57 83.96
N PRO A 706 5.53 67.59 83.51
CA PRO A 706 5.45 66.54 82.31
C PRO A 706 4.17 66.39 81.25
N GLY A 707 3.71 65.47 80.24
CA GLY A 707 3.75 64.07 79.47
C GLY A 707 2.80 63.89 78.10
N PHE A 708 2.31 62.87 77.21
CA PHE A 708 2.16 61.33 76.79
C PHE A 708 1.58 60.92 75.26
N ASP A 709 1.19 59.64 74.75
CA ASP A 709 0.91 59.09 73.26
C ASP A 709 0.04 57.72 72.82
N GLU A 710 -0.22 57.26 71.49
CA GLU A 710 -0.46 55.84 70.73
C GLU A 710 -1.71 55.24 69.73
N LEU A 711 -1.45 54.43 68.59
CA LEU A 711 -2.01 53.21 67.66
C LEU A 711 -3.37 52.81 66.78
N ALA A 712 -3.28 51.95 65.66
CA ALA A 712 -4.18 50.85 64.96
C ALA A 712 -5.03 50.90 63.56
N VAL A 713 -5.43 49.75 62.87
CA VAL A 713 -6.06 49.55 61.45
C VAL A 713 -6.89 48.20 61.12
N GLU A 714 -7.96 48.14 60.23
CA GLU A 714 -8.45 46.93 59.39
C GLU A 714 -9.48 47.16 58.18
N LEU A 715 -10.29 46.16 57.67
CA LEU A 715 -10.79 45.98 56.24
C LEU A 715 -12.31 45.61 55.90
N GLU A 716 -12.70 45.74 54.60
CA GLU A 716 -13.75 45.04 53.74
C GLU A 716 -15.32 45.25 53.79
N ALA A 717 -16.04 45.03 52.65
CA ALA A 717 -17.53 44.94 52.50
C ALA A 717 -18.07 44.44 51.10
N ILE A 718 -19.19 43.69 51.06
CA ILE A 718 -20.04 43.32 49.87
C ILE A 718 -21.52 43.16 50.32
N ASP A 719 -22.53 43.37 49.46
CA ASP A 719 -23.96 43.02 49.75
C ASP A 719 -24.78 42.62 48.49
N VAL A 720 -25.92 41.91 48.65
CA VAL A 720 -26.71 41.25 47.57
C VAL A 720 -28.24 41.30 47.81
N LEU A 721 -29.04 41.31 46.72
CA LEU A 721 -30.51 41.23 46.74
C LEU A 721 -31.05 40.13 45.79
N PRO A 722 -31.94 39.22 46.24
CA PRO A 722 -32.61 38.23 45.38
C PRO A 722 -34.11 38.52 45.15
N ASP A 723 -34.68 38.05 44.02
CA ASP A 723 -35.87 37.19 44.09
C ASP A 723 -36.29 36.45 42.77
N GLY A 724 -36.29 35.13 42.84
CA GLY A 724 -37.33 34.26 42.26
C GLY A 724 -37.41 34.04 40.74
N ILE A 725 -37.81 35.05 39.95
CA ILE A 725 -38.52 34.82 38.67
C ILE A 725 -37.68 35.12 37.43
N GLU A 726 -36.90 36.22 37.41
CA GLU A 726 -35.93 36.44 36.31
C GLU A 726 -34.91 35.30 36.26
N ASP A 727 -34.61 34.71 37.41
CA ASP A 727 -33.64 33.63 37.56
C ASP A 727 -34.07 32.35 36.82
N ALA A 728 -35.37 32.00 36.83
CA ALA A 728 -35.88 30.87 36.06
C ALA A 728 -35.83 31.12 34.54
N LEU A 729 -36.23 32.31 34.11
CA LEU A 729 -36.23 32.70 32.69
C LEU A 729 -34.81 32.85 32.14
N ASN A 730 -33.89 33.41 32.94
CA ASN A 730 -32.47 33.49 32.63
C ASN A 730 -31.80 32.11 32.69
N ARG A 731 -32.15 31.19 33.60
CA ARG A 731 -31.60 29.82 33.57
C ARG A 731 -31.95 29.12 32.25
N GLN A 732 -33.19 29.19 31.78
CA GLN A 732 -33.56 28.58 30.47
C GLN A 732 -32.99 29.35 29.27
N ARG A 733 -33.06 30.68 29.22
CA ARG A 733 -32.44 31.47 28.13
C ARG A 733 -30.92 31.35 28.12
N THR A 734 -30.28 31.16 29.27
CA THR A 734 -28.84 30.90 29.38
C THR A 734 -28.50 29.46 29.04
N GLN A 735 -29.35 28.46 29.30
CA GLN A 735 -29.16 27.11 28.76
C GLN A 735 -29.20 27.14 27.21
N VAL A 736 -30.20 27.79 26.61
CA VAL A 736 -30.29 27.92 25.15
C VAL A 736 -29.12 28.74 24.56
N ARG A 737 -28.66 29.82 25.24
CA ARG A 737 -27.47 30.57 24.82
C ARG A 737 -26.14 29.82 25.07
N ARG A 738 -26.04 28.97 26.09
CA ARG A 738 -24.88 28.10 26.37
C ARG A 738 -24.73 26.95 25.38
N LEU A 739 -25.82 26.52 24.75
CA LEU A 739 -25.79 25.59 23.60
C LEU A 739 -25.23 26.23 22.32
N GLY A 740 -25.08 27.56 22.29
CA GLY A 740 -24.53 28.30 21.16
C GLY A 740 -25.48 28.43 19.97
N GLY A 741 -25.02 29.13 18.93
CA GLY A 741 -25.67 29.08 17.62
C GLY A 741 -25.23 27.82 16.89
N ILE A 742 -26.19 27.00 16.45
CA ILE A 742 -25.89 25.84 15.59
C ILE A 742 -25.36 26.38 14.26
N SER A 743 -24.05 26.23 14.03
CA SER A 743 -23.43 26.66 12.77
C SER A 743 -23.99 25.81 11.61
N PRO A 744 -24.30 26.37 10.42
CA PRO A 744 -24.76 25.59 9.28
C PRO A 744 -23.80 24.45 8.90
N ASP A 745 -22.51 24.65 9.18
CA ASP A 745 -21.44 23.69 8.92
C ASP A 745 -21.41 22.49 9.88
N VAL A 746 -22.12 22.50 11.01
CA VAL A 746 -22.10 21.37 11.98
C VAL A 746 -22.52 20.04 11.35
N LEU A 747 -23.40 20.05 10.34
CA LEU A 747 -23.77 18.83 9.61
C LEU A 747 -22.62 18.34 8.71
N ARG A 748 -21.84 19.26 8.13
CA ARG A 748 -20.64 18.93 7.35
C ARG A 748 -19.53 18.41 8.27
N GLU A 749 -19.23 19.14 9.34
CA GLU A 749 -18.24 18.75 10.36
C GLU A 749 -18.57 17.38 10.98
N TYR A 750 -19.84 17.11 11.32
CA TYR A 750 -20.26 15.79 11.79
C TYR A 750 -20.02 14.69 10.74
N THR A 751 -20.24 14.98 9.46
CA THR A 751 -20.02 14.02 8.37
C THR A 751 -18.51 13.77 8.17
N GLU A 752 -17.71 14.83 8.10
CA GLU A 752 -16.24 14.75 7.99
C GLU A 752 -15.61 14.01 9.20
N VAL A 753 -16.09 14.28 10.42
CA VAL A 753 -15.62 13.61 11.65
C VAL A 753 -16.10 12.17 11.73
N ARG A 754 -17.33 11.85 11.28
CA ARG A 754 -17.83 10.47 11.18
C ARG A 754 -16.99 9.67 10.19
N ASP A 755 -16.75 10.21 9.01
CA ASP A 755 -16.05 9.49 7.93
C ASP A 755 -14.59 9.28 8.32
N ARG A 756 -13.93 10.29 8.90
CA ARG A 756 -12.60 10.13 9.51
C ARG A 756 -12.59 9.15 10.70
N HIS A 757 -13.66 9.08 11.51
CA HIS A 757 -13.77 8.09 12.57
C HIS A 757 -13.89 6.67 11.99
N THR A 758 -14.64 6.48 10.91
CA THR A 758 -14.74 5.20 10.21
C THR A 758 -13.40 4.80 9.60
N GLU A 759 -12.73 5.69 8.86
CA GLU A 759 -11.39 5.45 8.32
C GLU A 759 -10.37 5.07 9.41
N LEU A 760 -10.36 5.79 10.53
CA LEU A 760 -9.47 5.48 11.66
C LEU A 760 -9.86 4.17 12.37
N GLN A 761 -11.15 3.83 12.43
CA GLN A 761 -11.63 2.59 13.04
C GLN A 761 -11.26 1.37 12.18
N ASP A 762 -11.34 1.49 10.86
CA ASP A 762 -10.91 0.46 9.90
C ASP A 762 -9.37 0.32 9.93
N GLN A 763 -8.61 1.42 9.91
CA GLN A 763 -7.15 1.39 10.08
C GLN A 763 -6.71 0.77 11.42
N VAL A 764 -7.46 1.01 12.50
CA VAL A 764 -7.22 0.37 13.80
C VAL A 764 -7.59 -1.12 13.77
N ALA A 765 -8.59 -1.55 13.00
CA ALA A 765 -8.88 -2.97 12.81
C ALA A 765 -7.74 -3.68 12.07
N ASP A 766 -7.29 -3.12 10.94
CA ASP A 766 -6.16 -3.63 10.16
C ASP A 766 -4.86 -3.69 10.99
N LEU A 767 -4.54 -2.64 11.74
CA LEU A 767 -3.38 -2.62 12.64
C LEU A 767 -3.47 -3.68 13.75
N ASN A 768 -4.67 -3.93 14.32
CA ASN A 768 -4.85 -4.98 15.31
C ASN A 768 -4.73 -6.38 14.69
N GLN A 769 -5.22 -6.59 13.46
CA GLN A 769 -5.07 -7.85 12.74
C GLN A 769 -3.59 -8.12 12.40
N ALA A 770 -2.88 -7.13 11.85
CA ALA A 770 -1.44 -7.23 11.59
C ALA A 770 -0.65 -7.49 12.88
N ALA A 771 -1.03 -6.84 14.00
CA ALA A 771 -0.43 -7.09 15.31
C ALA A 771 -0.78 -8.47 15.89
N SER A 772 -1.89 -9.12 15.50
CA SER A 772 -2.15 -10.52 15.85
C SER A 772 -1.23 -11.45 15.07
N GLN A 773 -1.18 -11.29 13.75
CA GLN A 773 -0.33 -12.08 12.85
C GLN A 773 1.16 -11.97 13.23
N LEU A 774 1.64 -10.78 13.60
CA LEU A 774 3.01 -10.61 14.09
C LEU A 774 3.25 -11.30 15.44
N ARG A 775 2.26 -11.37 16.35
CA ARG A 775 2.40 -12.14 17.60
C ARG A 775 2.37 -13.65 17.37
N GLU A 776 1.58 -14.12 16.40
CA GLU A 776 1.56 -15.53 15.97
C GLU A 776 2.92 -15.93 15.38
N ILE A 777 3.51 -15.11 14.50
CA ILE A 777 4.85 -15.30 13.94
C ILE A 777 5.94 -15.26 15.04
N VAL A 778 5.84 -14.33 16.00
CA VAL A 778 6.77 -14.29 17.14
C VAL A 778 6.67 -15.56 17.98
N ALA A 779 5.46 -16.04 18.29
CA ALA A 779 5.28 -17.28 19.05
C ALA A 779 5.80 -18.54 18.30
N GLU A 780 5.67 -18.59 16.97
CA GLU A 780 6.27 -19.64 16.15
C GLU A 780 7.82 -19.56 16.17
N LEU A 781 8.38 -18.36 16.06
CA LEU A 781 9.82 -18.12 16.17
C LEU A 781 10.36 -18.45 17.56
N ASP A 782 9.64 -18.12 18.64
CA ASP A 782 10.04 -18.44 20.01
C ASP A 782 10.17 -19.96 20.21
N VAL A 783 9.22 -20.75 19.71
CA VAL A 783 9.25 -22.22 19.76
C VAL A 783 10.40 -22.79 18.92
N LEU A 784 10.74 -22.19 17.78
CA LEU A 784 11.90 -22.60 16.97
C LEU A 784 13.23 -22.23 17.64
N MET A 785 13.32 -21.05 18.25
CA MET A 785 14.48 -20.61 19.04
C MET A 785 14.69 -21.49 20.26
N GLU A 786 13.64 -21.91 20.96
CA GLU A 786 13.72 -22.83 22.11
C GLU A 786 14.32 -24.18 21.69
N GLN A 787 13.89 -24.72 20.55
CA GLN A 787 14.39 -25.99 20.01
C GLN A 787 15.86 -25.91 19.58
N ASP A 788 16.23 -24.90 18.78
CA ASP A 788 17.61 -24.75 18.32
C ASP A 788 18.57 -24.27 19.41
N PHE A 789 18.11 -23.53 20.42
CA PHE A 789 18.89 -23.22 21.62
C PHE A 789 19.23 -24.49 22.38
N ASN A 790 18.24 -25.32 22.76
CA ASN A 790 18.48 -26.55 23.51
C ASN A 790 19.44 -27.50 22.75
N LYS A 791 19.15 -27.73 21.46
CA LYS A 791 19.95 -28.57 20.56
C LYS A 791 21.38 -28.04 20.35
N THR A 792 21.61 -26.74 20.45
CA THR A 792 22.95 -26.14 20.42
C THR A 792 23.63 -26.22 21.79
N PHE A 793 22.90 -25.93 22.87
CA PHE A 793 23.38 -26.00 24.25
C PHE A 793 23.87 -27.41 24.63
N GLU A 794 23.12 -28.47 24.31
CA GLU A 794 23.54 -29.85 24.55
C GLU A 794 24.86 -30.18 23.82
N ARG A 795 25.00 -29.77 22.55
CA ARG A 795 26.22 -29.96 21.76
C ARG A 795 27.40 -29.18 22.35
N VAL A 796 27.19 -27.92 22.75
CA VAL A 796 28.24 -27.08 23.37
C VAL A 796 28.64 -27.63 24.74
N ALA A 797 27.70 -28.12 25.56
CA ALA A 797 27.99 -28.70 26.86
C ALA A 797 28.83 -29.99 26.75
N ALA A 798 28.54 -30.84 25.76
CA ALA A 798 29.32 -32.05 25.47
C ALA A 798 30.75 -31.71 24.99
N GLU A 799 30.88 -30.81 24.01
CA GLU A 799 32.18 -30.36 23.51
C GLU A 799 32.99 -29.61 24.58
N PHE A 800 32.33 -28.84 25.45
CA PHE A 800 32.96 -28.14 26.57
C PHE A 800 33.57 -29.12 27.59
N GLN A 801 32.85 -30.20 27.94
CA GLN A 801 33.39 -31.22 28.85
C GLN A 801 34.64 -31.90 28.27
N LEU A 802 34.67 -32.16 26.96
CA LEU A 802 35.81 -32.75 26.26
C LEU A 802 36.99 -31.77 26.17
N THR A 803 36.74 -30.54 25.70
CA THR A 803 37.75 -29.49 25.47
C THR A 803 38.38 -29.04 26.78
N PHE A 804 37.58 -28.85 27.84
CA PHE A 804 38.08 -28.55 29.19
C PHE A 804 39.01 -29.66 29.70
N LYS A 805 38.59 -30.93 29.60
CA LYS A 805 39.39 -32.07 30.08
C LYS A 805 40.72 -32.21 29.34
N ARG A 806 40.76 -31.89 28.04
CA ARG A 806 41.99 -31.84 27.22
C ARG A 806 42.89 -30.68 27.66
N LEU A 807 42.36 -29.46 27.74
CA LEU A 807 43.12 -28.27 28.14
C LEU A 807 43.67 -28.37 29.57
N PHE A 808 42.94 -28.94 30.54
CA PHE A 808 43.40 -29.13 31.92
C PHE A 808 44.13 -30.47 32.18
N ASN A 809 44.30 -31.32 31.16
CA ASN A 809 44.87 -32.67 31.27
C ASN A 809 44.25 -33.52 32.42
N GLY A 810 42.92 -33.42 32.56
CA GLY A 810 42.16 -33.96 33.69
C GLY A 810 41.06 -33.02 34.17
N GLY A 811 40.47 -33.35 35.32
CA GLY A 811 39.32 -32.63 35.86
C GLY A 811 38.03 -32.89 35.08
N SER A 812 37.02 -32.08 35.36
CA SER A 812 35.72 -32.09 34.68
C SER A 812 35.08 -30.70 34.74
N ALA A 813 34.28 -30.35 33.75
CA ALA A 813 33.44 -29.16 33.79
C ALA A 813 32.08 -29.45 33.16
N ARG A 814 31.06 -28.68 33.54
CA ARG A 814 29.70 -28.77 33.02
C ARG A 814 29.07 -27.38 32.94
N LEU A 815 28.13 -27.24 32.00
CA LEU A 815 27.24 -26.10 31.91
C LEU A 815 25.90 -26.49 32.54
N GLU A 816 25.31 -25.60 33.35
CA GLU A 816 23.93 -25.75 33.84
C GLU A 816 23.11 -24.50 33.53
N LEU A 817 21.84 -24.70 33.18
CA LEU A 817 20.87 -23.62 32.98
C LEU A 817 20.31 -23.19 34.35
N THR A 818 20.34 -21.90 34.66
CA THR A 818 19.83 -21.38 35.95
C THR A 818 18.31 -21.49 36.04
N GLN A 819 17.61 -21.45 34.90
CA GLN A 819 16.16 -21.64 34.79
C GLN A 819 15.84 -22.56 33.61
N PRO A 820 15.69 -23.89 33.81
CA PRO A 820 15.41 -24.83 32.72
C PRO A 820 14.04 -24.70 32.06
N ASN A 821 13.12 -23.91 32.63
CA ASN A 821 11.73 -23.78 32.19
C ASN A 821 11.41 -22.43 31.50
N ASP A 822 12.39 -21.54 31.37
CA ASP A 822 12.25 -20.24 30.69
C ASP A 822 13.57 -19.94 29.97
N ILE A 823 13.68 -20.38 28.72
CA ILE A 823 14.90 -20.26 27.91
C ILE A 823 15.13 -18.82 27.42
N ALA A 824 14.10 -17.97 27.40
CA ALA A 824 14.26 -16.55 27.05
C ALA A 824 14.99 -15.76 28.15
N ASN A 825 14.81 -16.14 29.43
CA ASN A 825 15.44 -15.48 30.58
C ASN A 825 16.50 -16.35 31.29
N THR A 826 16.87 -17.52 30.75
CA THR A 826 17.82 -18.44 31.38
C THR A 826 19.27 -17.93 31.31
N GLY A 827 20.03 -18.14 32.38
CA GLY A 827 21.48 -17.95 32.41
C GLY A 827 22.23 -19.27 32.29
N VAL A 828 23.45 -19.24 31.76
CA VAL A 828 24.34 -20.41 31.74
C VAL A 828 25.41 -20.26 32.83
N GLU A 829 25.38 -21.13 33.85
CA GLU A 829 26.46 -21.23 34.83
C GLU A 829 27.52 -22.24 34.41
N ILE A 830 28.79 -21.89 34.64
CA ILE A 830 29.95 -22.73 34.38
C ILE A 830 30.46 -23.30 35.71
N LEU A 831 30.29 -24.61 35.89
CA LEU A 831 30.83 -25.34 37.04
C LEU A 831 32.07 -26.13 36.62
N ALA A 832 33.22 -25.76 37.20
CA ALA A 832 34.52 -26.36 36.90
C ALA A 832 35.07 -27.15 38.09
N GLN A 833 35.71 -28.28 37.83
CA GLN A 833 36.43 -29.08 38.81
C GLN A 833 37.83 -29.40 38.29
N LEU A 834 38.83 -28.70 38.82
CA LEU A 834 40.22 -28.93 38.48
C LEU A 834 40.74 -30.24 39.12
N PRO A 835 41.80 -30.87 38.55
CA PRO A 835 42.42 -32.05 39.13
C PRO A 835 42.70 -31.90 40.64
N GLY A 836 42.15 -32.80 41.45
CA GLY A 836 42.33 -32.81 42.91
C GLY A 836 41.55 -31.73 43.70
N ARG A 837 40.77 -30.86 43.05
CA ARG A 837 39.90 -29.87 43.72
C ARG A 837 38.42 -30.29 43.71
N ARG A 838 37.59 -29.55 44.46
CA ARG A 838 36.12 -29.64 44.43
C ARG A 838 35.55 -28.81 43.28
N GLN A 839 34.29 -29.04 42.93
CA GLN A 839 33.55 -28.17 41.99
C GLN A 839 33.46 -26.74 42.53
N GLN A 840 33.73 -25.76 41.66
CA GLN A 840 33.73 -24.33 41.95
C GLN A 840 33.18 -23.56 40.74
N GLY A 841 32.46 -22.47 40.99
CA GLY A 841 32.03 -21.54 39.95
C GLY A 841 33.17 -20.64 39.47
N LEU A 842 33.04 -20.10 38.24
CA LEU A 842 34.07 -19.33 37.52
C LEU A 842 34.73 -18.20 38.35
N ALA A 843 33.99 -17.55 39.25
CA ALA A 843 34.48 -16.45 40.10
C ALA A 843 35.48 -16.88 41.20
N LEU A 844 35.61 -18.17 41.48
CA LEU A 844 36.50 -18.72 42.52
C LEU A 844 37.80 -19.32 41.94
N LEU A 845 38.02 -19.22 40.63
CA LEU A 845 39.22 -19.69 39.95
C LEU A 845 40.30 -18.60 39.91
N SER A 846 41.58 -18.99 39.87
CA SER A 846 42.67 -18.02 39.66
C SER A 846 42.69 -17.47 38.22
N GLY A 847 43.43 -16.38 37.98
CA GLY A 847 43.44 -15.67 36.70
C GLY A 847 43.66 -16.58 35.47
N GLY A 848 44.73 -17.38 35.47
CA GLY A 848 45.03 -18.31 34.38
C GLY A 848 44.03 -19.46 34.26
N GLU A 849 43.60 -20.04 35.38
CA GLU A 849 42.56 -21.10 35.40
C GLU A 849 41.23 -20.58 34.82
N ARG A 850 40.86 -19.33 35.12
CA ARG A 850 39.67 -18.65 34.57
C ARG A 850 39.81 -18.39 33.08
N SER A 851 40.96 -17.87 32.63
CA SER A 851 41.23 -17.65 31.19
C SER A 851 41.18 -18.94 30.39
N LEU A 852 41.82 -20.03 30.87
CA LEU A 852 41.80 -21.32 30.19
C LEU A 852 40.39 -21.95 30.16
N THR A 853 39.58 -21.73 31.22
CA THR A 853 38.16 -22.14 31.26
C THR A 853 37.32 -21.39 30.23
N ALA A 854 37.54 -20.07 30.06
CA ALA A 854 36.89 -19.28 29.04
C ALA A 854 37.31 -19.72 27.61
N CYS A 855 38.60 -19.98 27.40
CA CYS A 855 39.11 -20.55 26.13
C CYS A 855 38.41 -21.87 25.79
N ALA A 856 38.27 -22.78 26.76
CA ALA A 856 37.59 -24.06 26.57
C ALA A 856 36.15 -23.90 26.06
N LEU A 857 35.40 -22.90 26.58
CA LEU A 857 34.05 -22.60 26.12
C LEU A 857 34.03 -22.00 24.71
N VAL A 858 34.88 -21.01 24.44
CA VAL A 858 34.98 -20.36 23.11
C VAL A 858 35.35 -21.37 22.02
N PHE A 859 36.34 -22.23 22.27
CA PHE A 859 36.72 -23.28 21.32
C PHE A 859 35.64 -24.35 21.13
N SER A 860 34.83 -24.62 22.16
CA SER A 860 33.68 -25.55 22.05
C SER A 860 32.53 -24.96 21.25
N LEU A 861 32.28 -23.64 21.38
CA LEU A 861 31.37 -22.91 20.51
C LEU A 861 31.85 -22.94 19.04
N LEU A 862 33.13 -22.68 18.79
CA LEU A 862 33.72 -22.74 17.45
C LEU A 862 33.69 -24.16 16.83
N ARG A 863 33.73 -25.22 17.64
CA ARG A 863 33.51 -26.62 17.17
C ARG A 863 32.06 -26.92 16.81
N VAL A 864 31.10 -26.35 17.54
CA VAL A 864 29.66 -26.61 17.33
C VAL A 864 29.07 -25.77 16.20
N SER A 865 29.51 -24.52 16.10
CA SER A 865 29.15 -23.51 15.10
C SER A 865 30.42 -22.80 14.59
N PRO A 866 31.10 -23.35 13.56
CA PRO A 866 32.34 -22.78 13.05
C PRO A 866 32.10 -21.44 12.35
N THR A 867 32.83 -20.41 12.79
CA THR A 867 32.87 -19.10 12.11
C THR A 867 33.91 -19.10 10.98
N PRO A 868 33.78 -18.25 9.95
CA PRO A 868 34.78 -18.17 8.88
C PRO A 868 36.15 -17.69 9.40
N PHE A 869 36.15 -16.79 10.38
CA PHE A 869 37.36 -16.37 11.09
C PHE A 869 37.09 -16.18 12.59
N ALA A 870 38.16 -16.14 13.38
CA ALA A 870 38.16 -15.81 14.80
C ALA A 870 39.36 -14.92 15.13
N LEU A 871 39.14 -13.85 15.90
CA LEU A 871 40.18 -12.96 16.41
C LEU A 871 40.41 -13.24 17.89
N LEU A 872 41.65 -13.48 18.29
CA LEU A 872 42.08 -13.69 19.68
C LEU A 872 43.13 -12.63 20.04
N ASP A 873 42.89 -11.86 21.10
CA ASP A 873 43.76 -10.75 21.53
C ASP A 873 44.28 -10.99 22.95
N GLU A 874 45.60 -11.12 23.09
CA GLU A 874 46.39 -11.40 24.33
C GLU A 874 45.84 -12.53 25.23
N VAL A 875 45.05 -13.45 24.67
CA VAL A 875 44.34 -14.53 25.38
C VAL A 875 45.27 -15.45 26.19
N ASP A 876 46.54 -15.56 25.77
CA ASP A 876 47.57 -16.39 26.38
C ASP A 876 48.49 -15.65 27.37
N ALA A 877 48.34 -14.33 27.57
CA ALA A 877 49.19 -13.52 28.44
C ALA A 877 49.13 -13.91 29.94
N MET A 878 48.08 -14.62 30.36
CA MET A 878 47.87 -15.10 31.74
C MET A 878 48.04 -16.63 31.87
N LEU A 879 48.55 -17.31 30.85
CA LEU A 879 48.78 -18.75 30.85
C LEU A 879 50.25 -19.09 31.10
N ASP A 880 50.51 -20.17 31.83
CA ASP A 880 51.85 -20.73 31.98
C ASP A 880 52.27 -21.53 30.74
N ASP A 881 53.60 -21.67 30.58
CA ASP A 881 54.26 -22.41 29.48
C ASP A 881 53.62 -23.77 29.14
N SER A 882 53.09 -24.50 30.13
CA SER A 882 52.51 -25.83 29.93
C SER A 882 51.04 -25.80 29.47
N ASN A 883 50.30 -24.72 29.78
CA ASN A 883 48.94 -24.50 29.30
C ASN A 883 48.96 -23.82 27.92
N VAL A 884 49.94 -22.95 27.65
CA VAL A 884 50.19 -22.36 26.32
C VAL A 884 50.42 -23.46 25.27
N GLU A 885 51.17 -24.51 25.59
CA GLU A 885 51.42 -25.64 24.69
C GLU A 885 50.14 -26.41 24.32
N ARG A 886 49.24 -26.65 25.28
CA ARG A 886 47.92 -27.26 25.04
C ARG A 886 46.94 -26.34 24.31
N PHE A 887 47.04 -25.03 24.53
CA PHE A 887 46.30 -24.01 23.77
C PHE A 887 46.73 -24.00 22.29
N ARG A 888 48.05 -24.04 22.02
CA ARG A 888 48.64 -24.13 20.68
C ARG A 888 48.12 -25.34 19.89
N GLU A 889 48.17 -26.54 20.48
CA GLU A 889 47.65 -27.76 19.83
C GLU A 889 46.19 -27.62 19.39
N LEU A 890 45.36 -27.00 20.22
CA LEU A 890 43.93 -26.84 19.94
C LEU A 890 43.67 -25.77 18.87
N VAL A 891 44.45 -24.69 18.85
CA VAL A 891 44.44 -23.69 17.78
C VAL A 891 44.90 -24.29 16.45
N GLU A 892 45.98 -25.09 16.43
CA GLU A 892 46.48 -25.77 15.23
C GLU A 892 45.44 -26.73 14.65
N GLU A 893 44.73 -27.48 15.50
CA GLU A 893 43.61 -28.35 15.10
C GLU A 893 42.44 -27.55 14.49
N LEU A 894 41.97 -26.49 15.16
CA LEU A 894 40.83 -25.68 14.69
C LEU A 894 41.15 -24.80 13.48
N SER A 895 42.43 -24.49 13.24
CA SER A 895 42.90 -23.75 12.05
C SER A 895 42.57 -24.46 10.72
N GLN A 896 42.24 -25.76 10.77
CA GLN A 896 41.83 -26.54 9.61
C GLN A 896 40.41 -26.17 9.13
N THR A 897 39.58 -25.57 9.99
CA THR A 897 38.17 -25.24 9.70
C THR A 897 37.81 -23.76 9.84
N THR A 898 38.54 -22.99 10.67
CA THR A 898 38.29 -21.57 10.94
C THR A 898 39.60 -20.78 10.84
N GLN A 899 39.59 -19.63 10.18
CA GLN A 899 40.79 -18.78 10.09
C GLN A 899 41.05 -18.06 11.42
N PHE A 900 42.16 -18.38 12.10
CA PHE A 900 42.56 -17.66 13.32
C PHE A 900 43.46 -16.47 13.00
N VAL A 901 43.15 -15.32 13.61
CA VAL A 901 44.03 -14.16 13.73
C VAL A 901 44.34 -14.01 15.22
N ILE A 902 45.62 -14.05 15.58
CA ILE A 902 46.04 -14.02 16.99
C ILE A 902 47.02 -12.88 17.21
N ILE A 903 46.68 -11.98 18.12
CA ILE A 903 47.52 -10.91 18.61
C ILE A 903 48.11 -11.40 19.94
N THR A 904 49.44 -11.55 20.00
CA THR A 904 50.14 -12.03 21.20
C THR A 904 51.61 -11.63 21.17
N HIS A 905 52.19 -11.42 22.35
CA HIS A 905 53.62 -11.27 22.56
C HIS A 905 54.32 -12.59 22.93
N ASN A 906 53.58 -13.69 23.08
CA ASN A 906 54.12 -14.98 23.50
C ASN A 906 54.80 -15.72 22.35
N ARG A 907 56.13 -15.89 22.47
CA ARG A 907 56.96 -16.56 21.45
C ARG A 907 56.48 -17.98 21.11
N ARG A 908 55.99 -18.74 22.10
CA ARG A 908 55.46 -20.08 21.87
C ARG A 908 54.27 -20.04 20.92
N THR A 909 53.33 -19.12 21.12
CA THR A 909 52.10 -19.05 20.30
C THR A 909 52.38 -18.57 18.87
N VAL A 910 53.36 -17.67 18.70
CA VAL A 910 53.81 -17.21 17.36
C VAL A 910 54.35 -18.35 16.50
N GLU A 911 54.97 -19.39 17.07
CA GLU A 911 55.49 -20.57 16.34
C GLU A 911 54.41 -21.44 15.66
N VAL A 912 53.11 -21.20 15.90
CA VAL A 912 51.99 -21.93 15.25
C VAL A 912 51.49 -21.20 13.99
N ALA A 913 51.79 -19.91 13.83
CA ALA A 913 51.20 -19.09 12.78
C ALA A 913 51.83 -19.36 11.40
N ASP A 914 51.01 -19.69 10.39
CA ASP A 914 51.43 -19.76 8.98
C ASP A 914 52.01 -18.42 8.46
N THR A 915 51.59 -17.30 9.05
CA THR A 915 52.03 -15.94 8.70
C THR A 915 51.93 -15.02 9.90
N VAL A 916 53.00 -14.26 10.15
CA VAL A 916 53.14 -13.30 11.25
C VAL A 916 53.07 -11.88 10.68
N TYR A 917 52.24 -11.02 11.29
CA TYR A 917 52.18 -9.59 10.99
C TYR A 917 52.75 -8.80 12.17
N GLY A 918 53.94 -8.26 12.00
CA GLY A 918 54.57 -7.36 12.97
C GLY A 918 54.09 -5.92 12.77
N ILE A 919 53.52 -5.31 13.80
CA ILE A 919 53.18 -3.89 13.82
C ILE A 919 54.36 -3.12 14.43
N THR A 920 54.78 -2.05 13.78
CA THR A 920 55.91 -1.20 14.18
C THR A 920 55.52 0.28 14.10
N MET A 921 55.99 1.11 15.02
CA MET A 921 55.72 2.55 14.97
C MET A 921 56.75 3.25 14.06
N GLY A 922 56.27 3.97 13.05
CA GLY A 922 57.08 4.87 12.23
C GLY A 922 57.43 6.17 12.97
N ALA A 923 58.40 6.91 12.44
CA ALA A 923 58.86 8.17 13.04
C ALA A 923 57.73 9.22 13.16
N ASP A 924 56.79 9.21 12.22
CA ASP A 924 55.66 10.15 12.16
C ASP A 924 54.49 9.75 13.10
N SER A 925 54.74 8.87 14.08
CA SER A 925 53.74 8.28 14.98
C SER A 925 52.62 7.46 14.30
N ALA A 926 52.79 7.13 13.02
CA ALA A 926 51.90 6.24 12.26
C ALA A 926 52.34 4.77 12.37
N SER A 927 51.39 3.86 12.56
CA SER A 927 51.64 2.41 12.59
C SER A 927 51.96 1.86 11.19
N GLN A 928 53.06 1.13 11.07
CA GLN A 928 53.49 0.42 9.86
C GLN A 928 53.42 -1.09 10.08
N ILE A 929 53.00 -1.84 9.05
CA ILE A 929 52.79 -3.29 9.10
C ILE A 929 53.87 -3.99 8.28
N ILE A 930 54.54 -4.96 8.88
CA ILE A 930 55.54 -5.84 8.24
C ILE A 930 55.01 -7.27 8.28
N SER A 931 54.89 -7.93 7.12
CA SER A 931 54.44 -9.33 7.04
C SER A 931 55.60 -10.29 6.83
N LEU A 932 55.56 -11.44 7.51
CA LEU A 932 56.51 -12.54 7.37
C LEU A 932 55.72 -13.85 7.27
N LYS A 933 55.82 -14.54 6.13
CA LYS A 933 55.29 -15.90 5.97
C LYS A 933 56.31 -16.92 6.47
N LEU A 934 55.89 -17.86 7.31
CA LEU A 934 56.79 -18.88 7.88
C LEU A 934 56.79 -20.14 6.99
N GLU A 935 57.63 -20.15 5.95
CA GLU A 935 57.82 -21.33 5.11
C GLU A 935 58.62 -22.41 5.86
N GLY A 936 57.98 -23.49 6.34
CA GLY A 936 58.74 -24.49 7.08
C GLY A 936 58.11 -25.77 7.65
N LYS A 937 56.85 -26.14 7.35
CA LYS A 937 56.35 -27.51 7.61
C LYS A 937 55.48 -28.00 6.46
N ALA A 938 55.78 -29.20 5.95
CA ALA A 938 54.85 -29.91 5.07
C ALA A 938 53.73 -30.51 5.94
N LYS A 939 52.47 -30.31 5.56
CA LYS A 939 51.33 -31.03 6.16
C LYS A 939 51.41 -32.50 5.71
N PRO A 940 51.36 -33.47 6.65
CA PRO A 940 51.24 -34.90 6.32
C PRO A 940 49.84 -35.26 5.81
#